data_AF-A0A1E4GER6-F1
#
_entry.id   AF-A0A1E4GER6-F1
#
_cell.length_a   1.000
_cell.length_b   1.000
_cell.length_c   1.000
_cell.angle_alpha   90.00
_cell.angle_beta   90.00
_cell.angle_gamma   90.00
#
_symmetry.space_group_name_H-M   'P 1'
#
loop_
_entity.id
_entity.type
_entity.pdbx_description
1 polymer ?
#
loop_
_entity_poly.entity_id
_entity_poly.type
_entity_poly.pdbx_seq_one_letter_code
_entity_poly.pdbx_strand_id
1 'polypeptide(L)'
;MALAALARRIFGSPSDRHVKRFQGKVAQINALEAEFEKLSDDALRAKTAEFKEQLAKGGKLDDLIVPAFATVREASKRVLGMRHFDVQLIGGMVLNDRSIAEMRTGEGKTLVATLAVYLNALTGEGVHVVTVNDYLARRDASWMGQIYNFLGLSYGIIVHGLTDQERKAAYDADITYGTNNEFGFDYLRDNMKYTRAQMVQRGHAFAIVDEVDSILVDEARTPLIISGPSEDRSDLYIKIDELMPLIEEGDYELEEKHRSATFTDQGVEKLEAKLAEIGLLKGNSLYDVENVALVHHANSALRAHTLFRRDKDYIVRNDEVVIIDEFSGRMMPGRRYSEGLHQALEAKERVKIQPENQTLASITFQNYFRLYKKLAGMTGTAATEAEEFADIYKLEVVTIPTNLPVQRKDDDDAIYRTADEKFDAIADIIKECHGRGQPVLVGTTSIEKSEMLAELLKKKGVGAMNVLNARHHEQEAFIVADAGLPGAITIATNMAGRGTDIQLGGNLDMRIQKEAEGLEGAEREAKIEEIKSQIAADKARALDAGGLMVIGTERHESRRIDNQLRGRSGRQGDPGHSKFFLSLQDDLMRIFPVESMDTMLGRLGLEAGESITHPWVSKAIERAQGKVEARNFDIRKNILKYDDVMNDQRKVIFEQRLEMMDAEDVSETVIDMRHDVVENIVSKAVPPRSYPEQWNIEQLTAAARTYLNLELPIADWAAEEGIDAETVTERIMEAADAAAAAKEERTIAAMEAAGATNPTVMRQVEKSILLQSIDGLWREHLVTLDHLSKVVGWRGIAQRDPLNEYKQEAYELFQSLLINLRELVTTQLSHVELQPRPVAPPPPPDLSRLRQTHIDPTTGENDAESGVSGTVPSAGFAAGPFADGQDDAVDSDTSLRPIDPKLLVGVPRNAPCPCGSGKKFKHCHGAF
;
A
#
# COMPACT_ATOMS: atom_id res chain seq x y z
N MET A 1 16.10 -33.85 -23.00
CA MET A 1 14.76 -34.04 -23.62
C MET A 1 14.19 -35.43 -23.34
N ALA A 2 14.48 -36.47 -24.13
CA ALA A 2 13.81 -37.78 -24.02
C ALA A 2 13.90 -38.44 -22.62
N LEU A 3 15.10 -38.45 -22.01
CA LEU A 3 15.33 -38.97 -20.66
C LEU A 3 14.52 -38.21 -19.59
N ALA A 4 14.40 -36.88 -19.72
CA ALA A 4 13.60 -36.06 -18.80
C ALA A 4 12.09 -36.30 -18.99
N ALA A 5 11.62 -36.49 -20.23
CA ALA A 5 10.22 -36.85 -20.51
C ALA A 5 9.87 -38.25 -19.96
N LEU A 6 10.77 -39.22 -20.11
CA LEU A 6 10.59 -40.56 -19.55
C LEU A 6 10.61 -40.54 -18.01
N ALA A 7 11.55 -39.81 -17.39
CA ALA A 7 11.59 -39.62 -15.95
C ALA A 7 10.32 -38.94 -15.42
N ARG A 8 9.83 -37.88 -16.08
CA ARG A 8 8.57 -37.19 -15.70
C ARG A 8 7.34 -38.12 -15.83
N ARG A 9 7.37 -39.09 -16.76
CA ARG A 9 6.31 -40.09 -16.93
C ARG A 9 6.34 -41.22 -15.90
N ILE A 10 7.50 -41.52 -15.32
CA ILE A 10 7.70 -42.55 -14.28
C ILE A 10 7.52 -41.97 -12.87
N PHE A 11 8.13 -40.82 -12.58
CA PHE A 11 8.17 -40.22 -11.25
C PHE A 11 7.12 -39.12 -11.02
N GLY A 12 6.47 -38.64 -12.08
CA GLY A 12 5.61 -37.46 -12.05
C GLY A 12 6.40 -36.15 -11.98
N SER A 13 5.68 -35.04 -11.86
CA SER A 13 6.23 -33.75 -11.44
C SER A 13 6.43 -33.67 -9.91
N PRO A 14 7.16 -32.67 -9.38
CA PRO A 14 7.14 -32.38 -7.95
C PRO A 14 5.72 -32.19 -7.40
N SER A 15 4.88 -31.43 -8.11
CA SER A 15 3.47 -31.19 -7.78
C SER A 15 2.66 -32.50 -7.69
N ASP A 16 2.81 -33.42 -8.64
CA ASP A 16 2.11 -34.73 -8.60
C ASP A 16 2.46 -35.56 -7.36
N ARG A 17 3.73 -35.49 -6.92
CA ARG A 17 4.19 -36.18 -5.70
C ARG A 17 3.68 -35.49 -4.44
N HIS A 18 3.60 -34.16 -4.45
CA HIS A 18 3.04 -33.39 -3.35
C HIS A 18 1.52 -33.67 -3.21
N VAL A 19 0.75 -33.55 -4.30
CA VAL A 19 -0.70 -33.85 -4.35
C VAL A 19 -1.01 -35.28 -3.89
N LYS A 20 -0.20 -36.28 -4.28
CA LYS A 20 -0.38 -37.68 -3.83
C LYS A 20 -0.29 -37.86 -2.32
N ARG A 21 0.46 -37.02 -1.58
CA ARG A 21 0.52 -37.10 -0.10
C ARG A 21 -0.83 -36.79 0.54
N PHE A 22 -1.61 -35.89 -0.06
CA PHE A 22 -2.90 -35.46 0.50
C PHE A 22 -4.06 -36.40 0.16
N GLN A 23 -3.97 -37.27 -0.86
CA GLN A 23 -5.05 -38.19 -1.23
C GLN A 23 -5.50 -39.10 -0.07
N GLY A 24 -4.58 -39.51 0.82
CA GLY A 24 -4.93 -40.26 2.02
C GLY A 24 -5.82 -39.46 2.99
N LYS A 25 -5.54 -38.17 3.18
CA LYS A 25 -6.38 -37.26 4.00
C LYS A 25 -7.71 -36.95 3.31
N VAL A 26 -7.74 -36.77 1.99
CA VAL A 26 -9.00 -36.60 1.22
C VAL A 26 -9.94 -37.80 1.44
N ALA A 27 -9.42 -39.02 1.35
CA ALA A 27 -10.22 -40.23 1.60
C ALA A 27 -10.79 -40.28 3.03
N GLN A 28 -10.02 -39.83 4.03
CA GLN A 28 -10.48 -39.74 5.42
C GLN A 28 -11.56 -38.66 5.61
N ILE A 29 -11.40 -37.47 5.01
CA ILE A 29 -12.41 -36.39 5.03
C ILE A 29 -13.71 -36.87 4.35
N ASN A 30 -13.60 -37.56 3.22
CA ASN A 30 -14.75 -38.13 2.51
C ASN A 30 -15.46 -39.23 3.33
N ALA A 31 -14.73 -40.04 4.10
CA ALA A 31 -15.32 -41.06 4.97
C ALA A 31 -16.19 -40.48 6.11
N LEU A 32 -15.85 -39.28 6.60
CA LEU A 32 -16.61 -38.59 7.65
C LEU A 32 -17.94 -37.97 7.17
N GLU A 33 -18.20 -37.89 5.86
CA GLU A 33 -19.39 -37.22 5.31
C GLU A 33 -20.69 -37.73 5.93
N ALA A 34 -20.89 -39.04 5.94
CA ALA A 34 -22.12 -39.68 6.43
C ALA A 34 -22.29 -39.63 7.96
N GLU A 35 -21.27 -39.16 8.70
CA GLU A 35 -21.37 -38.86 10.13
C GLU A 35 -21.70 -37.38 10.35
N PHE A 36 -21.04 -36.49 9.62
CA PHE A 36 -21.23 -35.04 9.71
C PHE A 36 -22.60 -34.58 9.19
N GLU A 37 -23.11 -35.20 8.12
CA GLU A 37 -24.49 -34.98 7.63
C GLU A 37 -25.57 -35.22 8.70
N LYS A 38 -25.30 -36.07 9.70
CA LYS A 38 -26.24 -36.39 10.78
C LYS A 38 -26.18 -35.44 11.97
N LEU A 39 -25.17 -34.56 12.03
CA LEU A 39 -25.05 -33.58 13.10
C LEU A 39 -26.12 -32.49 12.95
N SER A 40 -26.70 -32.01 14.05
CA SER A 40 -27.46 -30.76 14.05
C SER A 40 -26.53 -29.56 13.84
N ASP A 41 -27.09 -28.42 13.45
CA ASP A 41 -26.30 -27.19 13.23
C ASP A 41 -25.57 -26.76 14.50
N ASP A 42 -26.21 -26.89 15.68
CA ASP A 42 -25.58 -26.60 16.96
C ASP A 42 -24.45 -27.60 17.29
N ALA A 43 -24.61 -28.88 16.95
CA ALA A 43 -23.55 -29.88 17.15
C ALA A 43 -22.36 -29.65 16.19
N LEU A 44 -22.63 -29.15 14.97
CA LEU A 44 -21.60 -28.80 13.99
C LEU A 44 -20.87 -27.51 14.40
N ARG A 45 -21.58 -26.51 14.92
CA ARG A 45 -20.99 -25.30 15.54
C ARG A 45 -20.16 -25.62 16.78
N ALA A 46 -20.62 -26.55 17.62
CA ALA A 46 -19.92 -26.97 18.83
C ALA A 46 -18.54 -27.58 18.55
N LYS A 47 -18.30 -28.12 17.34
CA LYS A 47 -16.97 -28.62 16.93
C LYS A 47 -15.88 -27.54 17.02
N THR A 48 -16.19 -26.28 16.74
CA THR A 48 -15.23 -25.17 16.88
C THR A 48 -14.73 -25.03 18.32
N ALA A 49 -15.63 -25.14 19.31
CA ALA A 49 -15.26 -25.10 20.73
C ALA A 49 -14.46 -26.34 21.15
N GLU A 50 -14.88 -27.53 20.70
CA GLU A 50 -14.17 -28.80 20.92
C GLU A 50 -12.72 -28.74 20.39
N PHE A 51 -12.51 -28.20 19.19
CA PHE A 51 -11.18 -28.07 18.60
C PHE A 51 -10.33 -27.00 19.31
N LYS A 52 -10.90 -25.83 19.66
CA LYS A 52 -10.20 -24.81 20.46
C LYS A 52 -9.77 -25.39 21.83
N GLU A 53 -10.61 -26.21 22.47
CA GLU A 53 -10.25 -26.91 23.72
C GLU A 53 -9.16 -27.97 23.53
N GLN A 54 -9.16 -28.73 22.43
CA GLN A 54 -8.10 -29.69 22.11
C GLN A 54 -6.74 -29.00 21.89
N LEU A 55 -6.71 -27.85 21.22
CA LEU A 55 -5.48 -27.04 21.07
C LEU A 55 -5.00 -26.48 22.42
N ALA A 56 -5.92 -25.97 23.26
CA ALA A 56 -5.59 -25.49 24.60
C ALA A 56 -5.01 -26.58 25.53
N LYS A 57 -5.35 -27.86 25.27
CA LYS A 57 -4.77 -29.03 25.96
C LYS A 57 -3.45 -29.52 25.36
N GLY A 58 -2.86 -28.80 24.41
CA GLY A 58 -1.58 -29.13 23.76
C GLY A 58 -1.68 -30.03 22.52
N GLY A 59 -2.88 -30.18 21.94
CA GLY A 59 -3.05 -30.84 20.64
C GLY A 59 -2.38 -30.06 19.50
N LYS A 60 -2.00 -30.75 18.42
CA LYS A 60 -1.39 -30.10 17.24
C LYS A 60 -2.43 -29.72 16.20
N LEU A 61 -2.19 -28.59 15.53
CA LEU A 61 -3.06 -28.12 14.45
C LEU A 61 -3.18 -29.13 13.28
N ASP A 62 -2.10 -29.84 12.96
CA ASP A 62 -2.08 -30.79 11.84
C ASP A 62 -2.94 -32.04 12.07
N ASP A 63 -3.17 -32.42 13.34
CA ASP A 63 -4.04 -33.53 13.72
C ASP A 63 -5.51 -33.18 13.49
N LEU A 64 -5.85 -31.88 13.54
CA LEU A 64 -7.20 -31.36 13.32
C LEU A 64 -7.57 -31.17 11.85
N ILE A 65 -6.63 -31.28 10.89
CA ILE A 65 -6.89 -31.04 9.46
C ILE A 65 -8.10 -31.83 8.95
N VAL A 66 -8.17 -33.13 9.25
CA VAL A 66 -9.24 -34.02 8.77
C VAL A 66 -10.61 -33.65 9.37
N PRO A 67 -10.80 -33.61 10.71
CA PRO A 67 -12.10 -33.27 11.29
C PRO A 67 -12.50 -31.80 11.01
N ALA A 68 -11.56 -30.84 11.00
CA ALA A 68 -11.87 -29.45 10.69
C ALA A 68 -12.32 -29.26 9.23
N PHE A 69 -11.68 -29.92 8.26
CA PHE A 69 -12.07 -29.81 6.85
C PHE A 69 -13.42 -30.48 6.59
N ALA A 70 -13.75 -31.57 7.31
CA ALA A 70 -15.09 -32.15 7.30
C ALA A 70 -16.14 -31.18 7.85
N THR A 71 -15.86 -30.52 8.99
CA THR A 71 -16.72 -29.47 9.59
C THR A 71 -17.02 -28.35 8.60
N VAL A 72 -15.99 -27.76 7.98
CA VAL A 72 -16.12 -26.63 7.05
C VAL A 72 -16.88 -27.03 5.79
N ARG A 73 -16.63 -28.21 5.24
CA ARG A 73 -17.32 -28.68 4.05
C ARG A 73 -18.80 -28.90 4.29
N GLU A 74 -19.17 -29.48 5.43
CA GLU A 74 -20.57 -29.67 5.78
C GLU A 74 -21.28 -28.34 6.05
N ALA A 75 -20.61 -27.39 6.71
CA ALA A 75 -21.13 -26.02 6.87
C ALA A 75 -21.34 -25.32 5.51
N SER A 76 -20.38 -25.41 4.59
CA SER A 76 -20.51 -24.86 3.23
C SER A 76 -21.68 -25.48 2.45
N LYS A 77 -21.88 -26.80 2.59
CA LYS A 77 -23.01 -27.52 1.98
C LYS A 77 -24.36 -27.06 2.51
N ARG A 78 -24.47 -26.76 3.82
CA ARG A 78 -25.71 -26.26 4.46
C ARG A 78 -25.98 -24.79 4.17
N VAL A 79 -24.96 -23.95 4.25
CA VAL A 79 -25.09 -22.49 4.20
C VAL A 79 -25.12 -21.96 2.76
N LEU A 80 -24.22 -22.46 1.89
CA LEU A 80 -24.08 -21.99 0.51
C LEU A 80 -24.60 -22.99 -0.54
N GLY A 81 -25.02 -24.19 -0.13
CA GLY A 81 -25.34 -25.29 -1.07
C GLY A 81 -24.13 -25.88 -1.79
N MET A 82 -22.91 -25.47 -1.44
CA MET A 82 -21.67 -25.83 -2.14
C MET A 82 -20.86 -26.85 -1.34
N ARG A 83 -20.79 -28.09 -1.84
CA ARG A 83 -19.89 -29.13 -1.29
C ARG A 83 -18.50 -28.97 -1.92
N HIS A 84 -17.45 -28.84 -1.11
CA HIS A 84 -16.07 -28.85 -1.63
C HIS A 84 -15.76 -30.13 -2.43
N PHE A 85 -15.12 -29.95 -3.58
CA PHE A 85 -14.55 -31.04 -4.39
C PHE A 85 -13.24 -31.57 -3.80
N ASP A 86 -12.86 -32.79 -4.16
CA ASP A 86 -11.60 -33.41 -3.69
C ASP A 86 -10.36 -32.57 -4.03
N VAL A 87 -10.35 -31.92 -5.21
CA VAL A 87 -9.28 -30.98 -5.62
C VAL A 87 -9.24 -29.71 -4.76
N GLN A 88 -10.38 -29.27 -4.24
CA GLN A 88 -10.48 -28.12 -3.34
C GLN A 88 -10.01 -28.48 -1.92
N LEU A 89 -10.27 -29.71 -1.45
CA LEU A 89 -9.70 -30.21 -0.20
C LEU A 89 -8.16 -30.29 -0.26
N ILE A 90 -7.62 -30.69 -1.42
CA ILE A 90 -6.16 -30.64 -1.68
C ILE A 90 -5.66 -29.19 -1.65
N GLY A 91 -6.37 -28.25 -2.28
CA GLY A 91 -6.03 -26.82 -2.22
C GLY A 91 -5.98 -26.25 -0.80
N GLY A 92 -6.97 -26.56 0.04
CA GLY A 92 -6.96 -26.16 1.45
C GLY A 92 -5.78 -26.72 2.22
N MET A 93 -5.35 -27.96 1.92
CA MET A 93 -4.17 -28.57 2.55
C MET A 93 -2.85 -27.95 2.07
N VAL A 94 -2.73 -27.61 0.77
CA VAL A 94 -1.58 -26.88 0.21
C VAL A 94 -1.45 -25.48 0.85
N LEU A 95 -2.57 -24.75 1.00
CA LEU A 95 -2.60 -23.47 1.69
C LEU A 95 -2.20 -23.60 3.17
N ASN A 96 -2.53 -24.72 3.81
CA ASN A 96 -2.07 -24.99 5.17
C ASN A 96 -0.57 -25.36 5.26
N ASP A 97 0.04 -25.86 4.18
CA ASP A 97 1.44 -26.33 4.12
C ASP A 97 2.42 -25.28 3.56
N ARG A 98 2.20 -24.00 3.89
CA ARG A 98 3.04 -22.83 3.50
C ARG A 98 3.37 -22.78 1.99
N SER A 99 2.41 -23.16 1.16
CA SER A 99 2.61 -23.32 -0.28
C SER A 99 1.57 -22.52 -1.08
N ILE A 100 1.86 -22.32 -2.36
CA ILE A 100 0.96 -21.67 -3.31
C ILE A 100 0.10 -22.74 -4.01
N ALA A 101 -1.21 -22.65 -3.85
CA ALA A 101 -2.18 -23.46 -4.55
C ALA A 101 -2.46 -22.86 -5.94
N GLU A 102 -1.84 -23.43 -6.98
CA GLU A 102 -2.17 -23.07 -8.36
C GLU A 102 -3.43 -23.83 -8.81
N MET A 103 -4.56 -23.12 -8.86
CA MET A 103 -5.88 -23.62 -9.21
C MET A 103 -6.50 -22.73 -10.29
N ARG A 104 -6.89 -23.33 -11.43
CA ARG A 104 -7.42 -22.59 -12.58
C ARG A 104 -8.67 -21.78 -12.20
N THR A 105 -8.90 -20.67 -12.90
CA THR A 105 -10.06 -19.81 -12.70
C THR A 105 -11.36 -20.61 -12.86
N GLY A 106 -12.30 -20.45 -11.93
CA GLY A 106 -13.53 -21.26 -11.87
C GLY A 106 -13.43 -22.56 -11.05
N GLU A 107 -12.26 -22.91 -10.48
CA GLU A 107 -12.14 -24.04 -9.53
C GLU A 107 -12.53 -23.67 -8.08
N GLY A 108 -13.05 -22.46 -7.85
CA GLY A 108 -13.59 -22.04 -6.54
C GLY A 108 -12.57 -21.61 -5.50
N LYS A 109 -11.50 -20.89 -5.88
CA LYS A 109 -10.42 -20.40 -5.00
C LYS A 109 -10.92 -19.80 -3.67
N THR A 110 -11.88 -18.87 -3.72
CA THR A 110 -12.46 -18.22 -2.53
C THR A 110 -13.02 -19.23 -1.53
N LEU A 111 -13.69 -20.28 -2.02
CA LEU A 111 -14.24 -21.36 -1.18
C LEU A 111 -13.14 -22.31 -0.67
N VAL A 112 -12.07 -22.54 -1.43
CA VAL A 112 -10.90 -23.33 -1.02
C VAL A 112 -10.22 -22.71 0.21
N ALA A 113 -10.07 -21.39 0.23
CA ALA A 113 -9.40 -20.69 1.34
C ALA A 113 -10.07 -20.96 2.70
N THR A 114 -11.41 -21.07 2.74
CA THR A 114 -12.18 -21.29 3.99
C THR A 114 -11.68 -22.47 4.83
N LEU A 115 -11.18 -23.53 4.19
CA LEU A 115 -10.65 -24.73 4.85
C LEU A 115 -9.39 -24.40 5.68
N ALA A 116 -8.44 -23.69 5.07
CA ALA A 116 -7.20 -23.29 5.73
C ALA A 116 -7.42 -22.12 6.70
N VAL A 117 -8.29 -21.17 6.35
CA VAL A 117 -8.66 -20.05 7.22
C VAL A 117 -9.30 -20.54 8.51
N TYR A 118 -10.36 -21.35 8.43
CA TYR A 118 -11.04 -21.91 9.62
C TYR A 118 -10.06 -22.66 10.52
N LEU A 119 -9.26 -23.58 9.94
CA LEU A 119 -8.30 -24.36 10.72
C LEU A 119 -7.34 -23.46 11.50
N ASN A 120 -6.69 -22.49 10.84
CA ASN A 120 -5.68 -21.66 11.49
C ASN A 120 -6.31 -20.62 12.45
N ALA A 121 -7.54 -20.18 12.20
CA ALA A 121 -8.32 -19.31 13.11
C ALA A 121 -8.66 -19.98 14.46
N LEU A 122 -8.64 -21.33 14.54
CA LEU A 122 -8.78 -22.05 15.82
C LEU A 122 -7.66 -21.72 16.83
N THR A 123 -6.51 -21.19 16.38
CA THR A 123 -5.42 -20.76 17.27
C THR A 123 -5.75 -19.48 18.07
N GLY A 124 -6.69 -18.65 17.59
CA GLY A 124 -6.98 -17.35 18.18
C GLY A 124 -5.95 -16.24 17.88
N GLU A 125 -4.89 -16.52 17.11
CA GLU A 125 -3.89 -15.49 16.74
C GLU A 125 -4.32 -14.57 15.58
N GLY A 126 -5.48 -14.85 14.96
CA GLY A 126 -5.99 -14.13 13.79
C GLY A 126 -5.49 -14.69 12.45
N VAL A 127 -6.32 -14.58 11.40
CA VAL A 127 -5.95 -14.95 10.02
C VAL A 127 -6.28 -13.82 9.06
N HIS A 128 -5.28 -13.34 8.31
CA HIS A 128 -5.46 -12.32 7.30
C HIS A 128 -5.70 -12.95 5.92
N VAL A 129 -6.78 -12.55 5.24
CA VAL A 129 -7.08 -12.94 3.86
C VAL A 129 -6.91 -11.70 2.98
N VAL A 130 -5.89 -11.71 2.14
CA VAL A 130 -5.51 -10.57 1.32
C VAL A 130 -6.08 -10.74 -0.08
N THR A 131 -6.75 -9.69 -0.56
CA THR A 131 -7.33 -9.61 -1.91
C THR A 131 -6.76 -8.40 -2.66
N VAL A 132 -7.01 -8.35 -3.97
CA VAL A 132 -6.45 -7.31 -4.86
C VAL A 132 -7.14 -5.94 -4.71
N ASN A 133 -8.39 -5.89 -4.24
CA ASN A 133 -9.10 -4.62 -4.04
C ASN A 133 -10.23 -4.73 -3.01
N ASP A 134 -10.65 -3.57 -2.49
CA ASP A 134 -11.66 -3.42 -1.44
C ASP A 134 -13.03 -4.03 -1.79
N TYR A 135 -13.41 -4.06 -3.06
CA TYR A 135 -14.66 -4.70 -3.50
C TYR A 135 -14.60 -6.22 -3.29
N LEU A 136 -13.49 -6.85 -3.69
CA LEU A 136 -13.26 -8.28 -3.47
C LEU A 136 -13.16 -8.60 -1.96
N ALA A 137 -12.46 -7.76 -1.18
CA ALA A 137 -12.40 -7.91 0.28
C ALA A 137 -13.80 -7.91 0.91
N ARG A 138 -14.66 -6.91 0.59
CA ARG A 138 -16.03 -6.81 1.10
C ARG A 138 -16.91 -7.98 0.66
N ARG A 139 -16.85 -8.33 -0.63
CA ARG A 139 -17.64 -9.43 -1.22
C ARG A 139 -17.29 -10.77 -0.59
N ASP A 140 -16.01 -11.13 -0.59
CA ASP A 140 -15.56 -12.46 -0.17
C ASP A 140 -15.67 -12.65 1.35
N ALA A 141 -15.46 -11.58 2.13
CA ALA A 141 -15.76 -11.57 3.55
C ALA A 141 -17.24 -11.77 3.84
N SER A 142 -18.13 -11.06 3.14
CA SER A 142 -19.59 -11.18 3.34
C SER A 142 -20.15 -12.52 2.86
N TRP A 143 -19.53 -13.12 1.84
CA TRP A 143 -19.95 -14.40 1.28
C TRP A 143 -19.43 -15.60 2.09
N MET A 144 -18.12 -15.69 2.32
CA MET A 144 -17.52 -16.78 3.11
C MET A 144 -17.76 -16.61 4.62
N GLY A 145 -17.97 -15.36 5.07
CA GLY A 145 -18.36 -15.02 6.44
C GLY A 145 -19.60 -15.72 6.94
N GLN A 146 -20.50 -16.13 6.04
CA GLN A 146 -21.67 -16.95 6.39
C GLN A 146 -21.25 -18.31 6.96
N ILE A 147 -20.20 -18.94 6.41
CA ILE A 147 -19.63 -20.20 6.91
C ILE A 147 -18.95 -19.97 8.26
N TYR A 148 -18.14 -18.90 8.38
CA TYR A 148 -17.42 -18.59 9.62
C TYR A 148 -18.37 -18.30 10.78
N ASN A 149 -19.36 -17.41 10.57
CA ASN A 149 -20.39 -17.09 11.55
C ASN A 149 -21.24 -18.31 11.93
N PHE A 150 -21.61 -19.14 10.95
CA PHE A 150 -22.35 -20.38 11.22
C PHE A 150 -21.57 -21.31 12.17
N LEU A 151 -20.25 -21.41 11.97
CA LEU A 151 -19.32 -22.18 12.82
C LEU A 151 -18.87 -21.45 14.09
N GLY A 152 -19.36 -20.23 14.36
CA GLY A 152 -19.05 -19.48 15.57
C GLY A 152 -17.67 -18.80 15.58
N LEU A 153 -17.10 -18.51 14.41
CA LEU A 153 -15.95 -17.61 14.25
C LEU A 153 -16.41 -16.24 13.78
N SER A 154 -15.73 -15.20 14.24
CA SER A 154 -15.95 -13.81 13.81
C SER A 154 -15.10 -13.45 12.59
N TYR A 155 -15.56 -12.50 11.78
CA TYR A 155 -14.75 -11.92 10.71
C TYR A 155 -14.84 -10.38 10.67
N GLY A 156 -13.74 -9.74 10.27
CA GLY A 156 -13.61 -8.30 10.06
C GLY A 156 -13.22 -7.96 8.61
N ILE A 157 -13.42 -6.70 8.24
CA ILE A 157 -13.11 -6.18 6.90
C ILE A 157 -12.29 -4.89 7.05
N ILE A 158 -11.11 -4.85 6.43
CA ILE A 158 -10.23 -3.69 6.35
C ILE A 158 -10.25 -3.15 4.92
N VAL A 159 -10.60 -1.87 4.79
CA VAL A 159 -10.89 -1.17 3.54
C VAL A 159 -10.64 0.32 3.74
N HIS A 160 -10.55 1.06 2.63
CA HIS A 160 -10.32 2.49 2.66
C HIS A 160 -11.43 3.25 3.42
N GLY A 161 -11.04 4.34 4.09
CA GLY A 161 -11.96 5.23 4.82
C GLY A 161 -12.31 4.80 6.26
N LEU A 162 -11.93 3.60 6.72
CA LEU A 162 -12.17 3.18 8.11
C LEU A 162 -11.32 3.95 9.12
N THR A 163 -11.94 4.28 10.26
CA THR A 163 -11.28 4.86 11.44
C THR A 163 -10.42 3.82 12.20
N ASP A 164 -9.48 4.29 13.02
CA ASP A 164 -8.62 3.43 13.84
C ASP A 164 -9.44 2.49 14.76
N GLN A 165 -10.59 2.93 15.27
CA GLN A 165 -11.46 2.10 16.13
C GLN A 165 -12.13 0.96 15.35
N GLU A 166 -12.64 1.25 14.15
CA GLU A 166 -13.24 0.24 13.26
C GLU A 166 -12.19 -0.76 12.77
N ARG A 167 -10.99 -0.28 12.41
CA ARG A 167 -9.86 -1.13 12.04
C ARG A 167 -9.49 -2.08 13.17
N LYS A 168 -9.32 -1.56 14.39
CA LYS A 168 -9.00 -2.38 15.57
C LYS A 168 -10.05 -3.48 15.80
N ALA A 169 -11.33 -3.13 15.75
CA ALA A 169 -12.41 -4.11 15.86
C ALA A 169 -12.39 -5.18 14.75
N ALA A 170 -11.98 -4.81 13.53
CA ALA A 170 -11.85 -5.74 12.40
C ALA A 170 -10.60 -6.64 12.46
N TYR A 171 -9.49 -6.17 13.06
CA TYR A 171 -8.32 -7.00 13.37
C TYR A 171 -8.57 -7.91 14.59
N ASP A 172 -9.43 -7.49 15.53
CA ASP A 172 -9.77 -8.28 16.72
C ASP A 172 -10.65 -9.52 16.42
N ALA A 173 -11.26 -9.58 15.24
CA ALA A 173 -11.99 -10.76 14.74
C ALA A 173 -11.07 -11.95 14.43
N ASP A 174 -11.56 -13.19 14.54
CA ASP A 174 -10.78 -14.42 14.28
C ASP A 174 -10.15 -14.42 12.86
N ILE A 175 -10.82 -13.74 11.91
CA ILE A 175 -10.46 -13.67 10.49
C ILE A 175 -10.60 -12.22 10.01
N THR A 176 -9.63 -11.68 9.27
CA THR A 176 -9.68 -10.31 8.74
C THR A 176 -9.44 -10.33 7.24
N TYR A 177 -10.39 -9.82 6.46
CA TYR A 177 -10.23 -9.62 5.01
C TYR A 177 -9.76 -8.20 4.73
N GLY A 178 -8.92 -8.01 3.71
CA GLY A 178 -8.49 -6.68 3.29
C GLY A 178 -7.63 -6.70 2.04
N THR A 179 -6.99 -5.57 1.76
CA THR A 179 -6.02 -5.41 0.67
C THR A 179 -4.59 -5.34 1.19
N ASN A 180 -3.63 -5.73 0.36
CA ASN A 180 -2.20 -5.61 0.63
C ASN A 180 -1.80 -4.18 1.04
N ASN A 181 -2.35 -3.18 0.34
CA ASN A 181 -2.15 -1.77 0.63
C ASN A 181 -2.64 -1.40 2.03
N GLU A 182 -3.89 -1.69 2.38
CA GLU A 182 -4.43 -1.31 3.68
C GLU A 182 -3.74 -2.04 4.85
N PHE A 183 -3.47 -3.34 4.69
CA PHE A 183 -2.71 -4.13 5.67
C PHE A 183 -1.28 -3.59 5.88
N GLY A 184 -0.56 -3.26 4.81
CA GLY A 184 0.81 -2.74 4.91
C GLY A 184 0.86 -1.29 5.39
N PHE A 185 -0.11 -0.44 5.04
CA PHE A 185 -0.21 0.92 5.57
C PHE A 185 -0.65 0.95 7.03
N ASP A 186 -1.52 0.03 7.49
CA ASP A 186 -1.82 -0.12 8.91
C ASP A 186 -0.57 -0.51 9.70
N TYR A 187 0.24 -1.45 9.19
CA TYR A 187 1.54 -1.77 9.79
C TYR A 187 2.47 -0.55 9.88
N LEU A 188 2.59 0.25 8.81
CA LEU A 188 3.41 1.46 8.84
C LEU A 188 2.85 2.52 9.80
N ARG A 189 1.51 2.70 9.86
CA ARG A 189 0.83 3.61 10.80
C ARG A 189 1.04 3.19 12.26
N ASP A 190 0.92 1.90 12.54
CA ASP A 190 1.05 1.33 13.87
C ASP A 190 2.45 1.54 14.46
N ASN A 191 3.50 1.38 13.64
CA ASN A 191 4.88 1.67 14.04
C ASN A 191 5.19 3.18 14.22
N MET A 192 4.26 4.07 13.89
CA MET A 192 4.33 5.52 14.19
C MET A 192 3.41 5.95 15.36
N LYS A 193 2.68 5.02 16.02
CA LYS A 193 1.85 5.35 17.19
C LYS A 193 2.71 5.46 18.46
N TYR A 194 2.35 6.35 19.38
CA TYR A 194 3.10 6.53 20.64
C TYR A 194 2.66 5.57 21.75
N THR A 195 1.55 4.86 21.58
CA THR A 195 1.00 3.95 22.61
C THR A 195 0.42 2.69 22.00
N ARG A 196 0.61 1.55 22.68
CA ARG A 196 0.07 0.23 22.29
C ARG A 196 -1.44 0.24 22.10
N ALA A 197 -2.16 1.05 22.89
CA ALA A 197 -3.61 1.20 22.80
C ALA A 197 -4.09 1.78 21.46
N GLN A 198 -3.28 2.62 20.81
CA GLN A 198 -3.58 3.25 19.52
C GLN A 198 -3.24 2.38 18.30
N MET A 199 -2.53 1.26 18.49
CA MET A 199 -2.26 0.31 17.41
C MET A 199 -3.53 -0.46 17.05
N VAL A 200 -3.71 -0.74 15.76
CA VAL A 200 -4.89 -1.43 15.23
C VAL A 200 -4.62 -2.90 14.93
N GLN A 201 -3.39 -3.27 14.56
CA GLN A 201 -3.00 -4.65 14.30
C GLN A 201 -2.57 -5.38 15.58
N ARG A 202 -2.71 -6.71 15.56
CA ARG A 202 -2.34 -7.60 16.68
C ARG A 202 -1.30 -8.68 16.33
N GLY A 203 -0.49 -8.41 15.30
CA GLY A 203 0.59 -9.28 14.85
C GLY A 203 0.33 -9.96 13.49
N HIS A 204 1.25 -10.85 13.10
CA HIS A 204 1.30 -11.46 11.77
C HIS A 204 1.36 -12.99 11.88
N ALA A 205 0.24 -13.63 12.21
CA ALA A 205 0.19 -15.09 12.42
C ALA A 205 0.12 -15.87 11.11
N PHE A 206 -0.98 -15.74 10.36
CA PHE A 206 -1.18 -16.41 9.08
C PHE A 206 -1.79 -15.46 8.04
N ALA A 207 -1.17 -15.40 6.85
CA ALA A 207 -1.73 -14.74 5.68
C ALA A 207 -2.00 -15.75 4.54
N ILE A 208 -3.17 -15.63 3.93
CA ILE A 208 -3.48 -16.20 2.61
C ILE A 208 -3.63 -15.05 1.62
N VAL A 209 -2.80 -15.04 0.59
CA VAL A 209 -2.84 -14.05 -0.49
C VAL A 209 -3.61 -14.62 -1.70
N ASP A 210 -4.79 -14.07 -2.01
CA ASP A 210 -5.48 -14.35 -3.26
C ASP A 210 -4.86 -13.58 -4.43
N GLU A 211 -4.87 -14.19 -5.61
CA GLU A 211 -4.08 -13.80 -6.78
C GLU A 211 -2.64 -13.40 -6.42
N VAL A 212 -1.98 -14.30 -5.68
CA VAL A 212 -0.63 -14.13 -5.10
C VAL A 212 0.43 -13.65 -6.10
N ASP A 213 0.29 -14.01 -7.37
CA ASP A 213 1.17 -13.57 -8.44
C ASP A 213 1.03 -12.09 -8.79
N SER A 214 -0.16 -11.50 -8.65
CA SER A 214 -0.30 -10.05 -8.84
C SER A 214 0.16 -9.28 -7.62
N ILE A 215 -0.17 -9.73 -6.41
CA ILE A 215 0.21 -9.02 -5.18
C ILE A 215 1.71 -9.13 -4.90
N LEU A 216 2.29 -10.33 -4.98
CA LEU A 216 3.69 -10.59 -4.59
C LEU A 216 4.71 -10.46 -5.73
N VAL A 217 4.27 -10.26 -6.99
CA VAL A 217 5.16 -10.12 -8.16
C VAL A 217 4.84 -8.88 -9.02
N ASP A 218 3.58 -8.60 -9.35
CA ASP A 218 3.24 -7.41 -10.15
C ASP A 218 3.25 -6.11 -9.34
N GLU A 219 2.60 -6.08 -8.18
CA GLU A 219 2.50 -4.90 -7.30
C GLU A 219 3.76 -4.73 -6.42
N ALA A 220 4.47 -5.83 -6.17
CA ALA A 220 5.78 -5.87 -5.49
C ALA A 220 6.93 -5.18 -6.26
N ARG A 221 6.63 -4.40 -7.30
CA ARG A 221 7.57 -3.50 -8.00
C ARG A 221 7.78 -2.18 -7.25
N THR A 222 6.81 -1.74 -6.45
CA THR A 222 6.85 -0.46 -5.72
C THR A 222 6.70 -0.69 -4.21
N PRO A 223 7.54 -0.07 -3.37
CA PRO A 223 7.36 -0.12 -1.91
C PRO A 223 6.15 0.70 -1.46
N LEU A 224 5.59 0.34 -0.31
CA LEU A 224 4.66 1.19 0.42
C LEU A 224 5.45 2.29 1.13
N ILE A 225 5.10 3.55 0.89
CA ILE A 225 5.75 4.73 1.46
C ILE A 225 4.69 5.63 2.10
N ILE A 226 4.87 5.98 3.36
CA ILE A 226 4.18 7.12 3.98
C ILE A 226 5.13 8.30 3.90
N SER A 227 4.74 9.32 3.13
CA SER A 227 5.44 10.60 3.08
C SER A 227 4.78 11.65 3.96
N GLY A 228 5.56 12.56 4.49
CA GLY A 228 5.10 13.74 5.22
C GLY A 228 5.91 14.98 4.88
N PRO A 229 5.49 16.16 5.33
CA PRO A 229 6.26 17.39 5.11
C PRO A 229 7.66 17.26 5.74
N SER A 230 8.68 17.66 4.99
CA SER A 230 10.02 17.89 5.50
C SER A 230 10.09 19.19 6.30
N GLU A 231 11.11 19.28 7.15
CA GLU A 231 11.64 20.59 7.55
C GLU A 231 12.17 21.32 6.31
N ASP A 232 12.09 22.65 6.33
CA ASP A 232 12.40 23.47 5.17
C ASP A 232 13.92 23.52 4.91
N ARG A 233 14.35 22.90 3.81
CA ARG A 233 15.74 22.88 3.33
C ARG A 233 16.00 23.87 2.18
N SER A 234 15.10 24.83 1.95
CA SER A 234 15.23 25.84 0.87
C SER A 234 16.58 26.57 0.89
N ASP A 235 17.09 26.92 2.07
CA ASP A 235 18.41 27.56 2.24
C ASP A 235 19.57 26.73 1.66
N LEU A 236 19.50 25.39 1.75
CA LEU A 236 20.55 24.52 1.21
C LEU A 236 20.47 24.47 -0.32
N TYR A 237 19.27 24.41 -0.88
CA TYR A 237 19.05 24.49 -2.32
C TYR A 237 19.56 25.81 -2.91
N ILE A 238 19.29 26.94 -2.26
CA ILE A 238 19.78 28.27 -2.68
C ILE A 238 21.31 28.30 -2.67
N LYS A 239 21.95 27.88 -1.56
CA LYS A 239 23.42 27.88 -1.45
C LYS A 239 24.12 26.97 -2.46
N ILE A 240 23.49 25.85 -2.84
CA ILE A 240 24.03 24.94 -3.86
C ILE A 240 23.79 25.50 -5.27
N ASP A 241 22.65 26.14 -5.54
CA ASP A 241 22.39 26.81 -6.81
C ASP A 241 23.40 27.93 -7.09
N GLU A 242 23.78 28.71 -6.06
CA GLU A 242 24.84 29.73 -6.13
C GLU A 242 26.22 29.18 -6.55
N LEU A 243 26.47 27.87 -6.38
CA LEU A 243 27.71 27.20 -6.80
C LEU A 243 27.67 26.69 -8.24
N MET A 244 26.49 26.41 -8.81
CA MET A 244 26.37 25.84 -10.16
C MET A 244 26.99 26.69 -11.27
N PRO A 245 26.95 28.04 -11.24
CA PRO A 245 27.65 28.88 -12.22
C PRO A 245 29.19 28.78 -12.22
N LEU A 246 29.80 28.09 -11.23
CA LEU A 246 31.24 27.85 -11.16
C LEU A 246 31.67 26.56 -11.86
N ILE A 247 30.71 25.75 -12.31
CA ILE A 247 30.90 24.45 -12.97
C ILE A 247 30.84 24.67 -14.49
N GLU A 248 31.97 24.50 -15.18
CA GLU A 248 32.15 24.81 -16.60
C GLU A 248 31.99 23.56 -17.50
N GLU A 249 31.88 23.77 -18.83
CA GLU A 249 31.88 22.68 -19.82
C GLU A 249 33.22 21.90 -19.80
N GLY A 250 33.24 20.80 -19.05
CA GLY A 250 34.42 19.98 -18.76
C GLY A 250 34.45 19.46 -17.31
N ASP A 251 33.75 20.13 -16.41
CA ASP A 251 33.58 19.73 -15.00
C ASP A 251 32.46 18.67 -14.81
N TYR A 252 31.77 18.31 -15.89
CA TYR A 252 30.71 17.30 -15.90
C TYR A 252 30.60 16.59 -17.25
N GLU A 253 30.06 15.37 -17.23
CA GLU A 253 29.66 14.58 -18.40
C GLU A 253 28.12 14.54 -18.51
N LEU A 254 27.61 14.49 -19.74
CA LEU A 254 26.18 14.38 -20.04
C LEU A 254 25.89 13.15 -20.90
N GLU A 255 24.86 12.39 -20.52
CA GLU A 255 24.34 11.28 -21.32
C GLU A 255 22.88 11.55 -21.70
N GLU A 256 22.69 12.33 -22.77
CA GLU A 256 21.36 12.85 -23.21
C GLU A 256 20.31 11.74 -23.38
N LYS A 257 20.72 10.55 -23.83
CA LYS A 257 19.84 9.39 -24.04
C LYS A 257 19.22 8.85 -22.75
N HIS A 258 19.94 8.95 -21.64
CA HIS A 258 19.49 8.50 -20.32
C HIS A 258 19.09 9.65 -19.39
N ARG A 259 19.30 10.91 -19.83
CA ARG A 259 19.06 12.14 -19.05
C ARG A 259 19.79 12.10 -17.70
N SER A 260 21.03 11.63 -17.75
CA SER A 260 22.02 11.61 -16.67
C SER A 260 23.03 12.75 -16.88
N ALA A 261 23.46 13.34 -15.76
CA ALA A 261 24.54 14.30 -15.68
C ALA A 261 25.40 13.93 -14.46
N THR A 262 26.72 13.97 -14.60
CA THR A 262 27.68 13.54 -13.57
C THR A 262 28.86 14.49 -13.52
N PHE A 263 29.31 14.88 -12.33
CA PHE A 263 30.56 15.61 -12.18
C PHE A 263 31.76 14.76 -12.62
N THR A 264 32.76 15.39 -13.24
CA THR A 264 34.10 14.80 -13.42
C THR A 264 34.94 15.02 -12.17
N ASP A 265 36.08 14.34 -12.05
CA ASP A 265 37.02 14.52 -10.92
C ASP A 265 37.38 16.00 -10.70
N GLN A 266 37.56 16.77 -11.79
CA GLN A 266 37.86 18.20 -11.74
C GLN A 266 36.67 19.04 -11.23
N GLY A 267 35.45 18.66 -11.60
CA GLY A 267 34.23 19.27 -11.07
C GLY A 267 34.04 18.99 -9.58
N VAL A 268 34.37 17.77 -9.13
CA VAL A 268 34.35 17.39 -7.71
C VAL A 268 35.37 18.22 -6.92
N GLU A 269 36.63 18.31 -7.34
CA GLU A 269 37.65 19.10 -6.65
C GLU A 269 37.26 20.59 -6.51
N LYS A 270 36.71 21.19 -7.58
CA LYS A 270 36.19 22.57 -7.59
C LYS A 270 35.04 22.74 -6.57
N LEU A 271 34.13 21.77 -6.53
CA LEU A 271 32.96 21.79 -5.66
C LEU A 271 33.35 21.58 -4.18
N GLU A 272 34.23 20.61 -3.89
CA GLU A 272 34.81 20.36 -2.55
C GLU A 272 35.46 21.63 -1.98
N ALA A 273 36.34 22.28 -2.73
CA ALA A 273 37.05 23.48 -2.29
C ALA A 273 36.09 24.62 -1.89
N LYS A 274 34.99 24.80 -2.63
CA LYS A 274 33.98 25.84 -2.34
C LYS A 274 33.02 25.45 -1.22
N LEU A 275 32.65 24.19 -1.10
CA LEU A 275 31.82 23.70 0.01
C LEU A 275 32.57 23.77 1.35
N ALA A 276 33.89 23.57 1.33
CA ALA A 276 34.75 23.80 2.50
C ALA A 276 34.84 25.30 2.86
N GLU A 277 35.02 26.19 1.89
CA GLU A 277 35.08 27.65 2.12
C GLU A 277 33.79 28.21 2.75
N ILE A 278 32.63 27.68 2.37
CA ILE A 278 31.31 28.08 2.89
C ILE A 278 30.95 27.35 4.19
N GLY A 279 31.75 26.37 4.63
CA GLY A 279 31.53 25.59 5.85
C GLY A 279 30.36 24.60 5.76
N LEU A 280 30.03 24.14 4.55
CA LEU A 280 28.98 23.13 4.30
C LEU A 280 29.55 21.71 4.18
N LEU A 281 30.82 21.57 3.81
CA LEU A 281 31.51 20.28 3.76
C LEU A 281 31.89 19.82 5.18
N LYS A 282 31.49 18.60 5.55
CA LYS A 282 31.99 17.91 6.75
C LYS A 282 33.11 16.93 6.38
N GLY A 283 34.11 16.76 7.22
CA GLY A 283 35.24 15.87 6.89
C GLY A 283 36.16 16.45 5.81
N ASN A 284 36.74 15.58 4.97
CA ASN A 284 37.77 15.94 4.00
C ASN A 284 37.34 15.76 2.54
N SER A 285 36.33 14.93 2.25
CA SER A 285 35.83 14.70 0.89
C SER A 285 34.31 14.78 0.81
N LEU A 286 33.82 15.25 -0.33
CA LEU A 286 32.41 15.27 -0.70
C LEU A 286 31.80 13.86 -0.73
N TYR A 287 32.60 12.81 -0.93
CA TYR A 287 32.14 11.42 -0.89
C TYR A 287 32.19 10.77 0.51
N ASP A 288 32.60 11.51 1.55
CA ASP A 288 32.50 11.06 2.94
C ASP A 288 31.02 10.83 3.32
N VAL A 289 30.77 9.83 4.17
CA VAL A 289 29.42 9.34 4.52
C VAL A 289 28.52 10.44 5.12
N GLU A 290 29.09 11.44 5.78
CA GLU A 290 28.36 12.58 6.35
C GLU A 290 27.81 13.56 5.30
N ASN A 291 28.35 13.54 4.08
CA ASN A 291 28.02 14.49 3.00
C ASN A 291 27.01 13.95 1.97
N VAL A 292 26.44 12.76 2.17
CA VAL A 292 25.53 12.10 1.21
C VAL A 292 24.37 13.00 0.75
N ALA A 293 23.77 13.78 1.64
CA ALA A 293 22.72 14.74 1.28
C ALA A 293 23.26 15.90 0.40
N LEU A 294 24.47 16.39 0.68
CA LEU A 294 25.12 17.45 -0.09
C LEU A 294 25.42 16.99 -1.53
N VAL A 295 25.90 15.75 -1.68
CA VAL A 295 26.07 15.07 -2.98
C VAL A 295 24.75 14.95 -3.73
N HIS A 296 23.68 14.56 -3.05
CA HIS A 296 22.37 14.42 -3.67
C HIS A 296 21.86 15.76 -4.24
N HIS A 297 21.82 16.80 -3.40
CA HIS A 297 21.34 18.12 -3.80
C HIS A 297 22.22 18.76 -4.89
N ALA A 298 23.55 18.58 -4.84
CA ALA A 298 24.47 19.05 -5.88
C ALA A 298 24.24 18.38 -7.24
N ASN A 299 24.00 17.06 -7.27
CA ASN A 299 23.65 16.36 -8.51
C ASN A 299 22.27 16.77 -9.05
N SER A 300 21.28 17.00 -8.18
CA SER A 300 19.96 17.51 -8.61
C SER A 300 20.05 18.94 -9.17
N ALA A 301 20.91 19.79 -8.60
CA ALA A 301 21.22 21.11 -9.14
C ALA A 301 21.95 21.03 -10.51
N LEU A 302 22.96 20.17 -10.65
CA LEU A 302 23.63 19.93 -11.93
C LEU A 302 22.64 19.49 -13.02
N ARG A 303 21.77 18.51 -12.73
CA ARG A 303 20.71 18.06 -13.64
C ARG A 303 19.75 19.20 -14.00
N ALA A 304 19.30 19.98 -13.01
CA ALA A 304 18.43 21.14 -13.22
C ALA A 304 19.04 22.19 -14.17
N HIS A 305 20.33 22.48 -14.04
CA HIS A 305 21.02 23.45 -14.92
C HIS A 305 21.31 22.91 -16.32
N THR A 306 21.78 21.68 -16.44
CA THR A 306 22.35 21.13 -17.70
C THR A 306 21.31 20.45 -18.61
N LEU A 307 20.40 19.66 -18.03
CA LEU A 307 19.49 18.80 -18.80
C LEU A 307 18.12 19.44 -19.05
N PHE A 308 17.62 20.22 -18.09
CA PHE A 308 16.26 20.78 -18.12
C PHE A 308 16.25 22.23 -18.58
N ARG A 309 15.52 22.51 -19.66
CA ARG A 309 15.43 23.83 -20.28
C ARG A 309 14.05 24.45 -20.07
N ARG A 310 14.08 25.68 -19.57
CA ARG A 310 12.91 26.57 -19.52
C ARG A 310 12.30 26.74 -20.91
N ASP A 311 10.98 26.84 -20.94
CA ASP A 311 10.13 26.95 -22.13
C ASP A 311 10.16 25.73 -23.08
N LYS A 312 10.79 24.62 -22.65
CA LYS A 312 10.78 23.33 -23.34
C LYS A 312 10.30 22.18 -22.44
N ASP A 313 10.97 21.99 -21.30
CA ASP A 313 10.69 20.88 -20.38
C ASP A 313 9.82 21.35 -19.19
N TYR A 314 9.89 22.65 -18.85
CA TYR A 314 9.05 23.33 -17.85
C TYR A 314 8.88 24.83 -18.20
N ILE A 315 7.89 25.48 -17.61
CA ILE A 315 7.75 26.95 -17.57
C ILE A 315 7.68 27.45 -16.13
N VAL A 316 7.97 28.73 -15.91
CA VAL A 316 7.72 29.43 -14.64
C VAL A 316 6.47 30.28 -14.79
N ARG A 317 5.46 30.08 -13.93
CA ARG A 317 4.20 30.82 -13.97
C ARG A 317 3.62 30.99 -12.56
N ASN A 318 3.15 32.20 -12.23
CA ASN A 318 2.56 32.53 -10.94
C ASN A 318 3.49 32.26 -9.72
N ASP A 319 4.81 32.38 -9.89
CA ASP A 319 5.80 31.99 -8.88
C ASP A 319 5.76 30.47 -8.54
N GLU A 320 5.51 29.63 -9.55
CA GLU A 320 5.66 28.17 -9.49
C GLU A 320 6.29 27.61 -10.78
N VAL A 321 6.98 26.47 -10.67
CA VAL A 321 7.50 25.69 -11.82
C VAL A 321 6.44 24.70 -12.30
N VAL A 322 6.04 24.80 -13.57
CA VAL A 322 5.01 23.93 -14.19
C VAL A 322 5.62 23.11 -15.32
N ILE A 323 5.53 21.79 -15.20
CA ILE A 323 6.07 20.83 -16.18
C ILE A 323 5.28 20.91 -17.51
N ILE A 324 5.99 20.83 -18.63
CA ILE A 324 5.41 20.68 -19.97
C ILE A 324 5.47 19.20 -20.38
N ASP A 325 4.39 18.68 -20.96
CA ASP A 325 4.42 17.38 -21.64
C ASP A 325 5.14 17.50 -22.99
N GLU A 326 6.25 16.77 -23.15
CA GLU A 326 7.09 16.75 -24.34
C GLU A 326 6.35 16.34 -25.62
N PHE A 327 5.28 15.55 -25.52
CA PHE A 327 4.55 15.06 -26.70
C PHE A 327 3.40 15.98 -27.11
N SER A 328 2.71 16.60 -26.14
CA SER A 328 1.52 17.43 -26.42
C SER A 328 1.74 18.94 -26.25
N GLY A 329 2.89 19.37 -25.70
CA GLY A 329 3.18 20.76 -25.36
C GLY A 329 2.27 21.34 -24.27
N ARG A 330 1.48 20.49 -23.58
CA ARG A 330 0.51 20.94 -22.57
C ARG A 330 1.18 21.11 -21.21
N MET A 331 0.80 22.19 -20.52
CA MET A 331 1.12 22.39 -19.10
C MET A 331 0.48 21.28 -18.26
N MET A 332 1.23 20.68 -17.34
CA MET A 332 0.76 19.67 -16.39
C MET A 332 0.78 20.24 -14.95
N PRO A 333 -0.16 21.14 -14.58
CA PRO A 333 -0.23 21.69 -13.23
C PRO A 333 -0.43 20.57 -12.20
N GLY A 334 0.25 20.69 -11.05
CA GLY A 334 0.23 19.69 -9.98
C GLY A 334 1.19 18.51 -10.16
N ARG A 335 1.89 18.37 -11.30
CA ARG A 335 3.00 17.41 -11.44
C ARG A 335 4.33 18.04 -11.03
N ARG A 336 5.15 17.28 -10.32
CA ARG A 336 6.51 17.64 -9.89
C ARG A 336 7.53 16.62 -10.35
N TYR A 337 8.78 17.03 -10.47
CA TYR A 337 9.90 16.12 -10.63
C TYR A 337 10.30 15.55 -9.25
N SER A 338 10.70 14.28 -9.23
CA SER A 338 11.16 13.58 -8.02
C SER A 338 12.62 13.92 -7.67
N GLU A 339 13.12 13.40 -6.55
CA GLU A 339 14.55 13.43 -6.19
C GLU A 339 15.13 14.85 -6.00
N GLY A 340 14.35 15.78 -5.44
CA GLY A 340 14.77 17.16 -5.23
C GLY A 340 14.97 17.98 -6.52
N LEU A 341 14.75 17.38 -7.70
CA LEU A 341 14.95 18.04 -8.98
C LEU A 341 13.95 19.19 -9.21
N HIS A 342 12.73 19.09 -8.67
CA HIS A 342 11.76 20.18 -8.77
C HIS A 342 12.19 21.38 -7.91
N GLN A 343 12.66 21.12 -6.70
CA GLN A 343 13.20 22.12 -5.78
C GLN A 343 14.48 22.77 -6.32
N ALA A 344 15.36 21.99 -6.95
CA ALA A 344 16.53 22.50 -7.66
C ALA A 344 16.15 23.39 -8.86
N LEU A 345 15.05 23.09 -9.56
CA LEU A 345 14.51 23.94 -10.63
C LEU A 345 13.84 25.22 -10.07
N GLU A 346 13.13 25.12 -8.94
CA GLU A 346 12.57 26.28 -8.22
C GLU A 346 13.71 27.22 -7.76
N ALA A 347 14.81 26.67 -7.23
CA ALA A 347 16.00 27.42 -6.83
C ALA A 347 16.69 28.12 -8.04
N LYS A 348 17.01 27.37 -9.10
CA LYS A 348 17.59 27.86 -10.36
C LYS A 348 16.84 29.03 -10.96
N GLU A 349 15.50 28.94 -10.96
CA GLU A 349 14.62 29.95 -11.53
C GLU A 349 14.26 31.07 -10.53
N ARG A 350 14.78 31.00 -9.29
CA ARG A 350 14.58 31.94 -8.17
C ARG A 350 13.11 32.13 -7.79
N VAL A 351 12.39 31.02 -7.80
CA VAL A 351 10.98 30.86 -7.48
C VAL A 351 10.85 30.49 -6.01
N LYS A 352 9.68 30.65 -5.40
CA LYS A 352 9.42 30.09 -4.07
C LYS A 352 9.59 28.56 -4.06
N ILE A 353 10.70 28.10 -3.48
CA ILE A 353 10.98 26.67 -3.25
C ILE A 353 9.90 26.09 -2.33
N GLN A 354 9.39 24.92 -2.68
CA GLN A 354 8.39 24.23 -1.88
C GLN A 354 9.02 23.10 -1.05
N PRO A 355 8.68 22.99 0.26
CA PRO A 355 9.24 21.95 1.13
C PRO A 355 9.10 20.56 0.52
N GLU A 356 10.13 19.75 0.68
CA GLU A 356 10.14 18.38 0.19
C GLU A 356 9.17 17.51 0.99
N ASN A 357 8.64 16.47 0.34
CA ASN A 357 7.98 15.39 1.05
C ASN A 357 9.05 14.35 1.39
N GLN A 358 9.29 14.13 2.68
CA GLN A 358 10.23 13.12 3.18
C GLN A 358 9.50 11.81 3.48
N THR A 359 10.21 10.68 3.34
CA THR A 359 9.73 9.36 3.75
C THR A 359 9.73 9.27 5.28
N LEU A 360 8.55 9.16 5.88
CA LEU A 360 8.39 8.92 7.33
C LEU A 360 8.52 7.44 7.67
N ALA A 361 7.94 6.58 6.82
CA ALA A 361 7.96 5.14 6.98
C ALA A 361 7.86 4.48 5.59
N SER A 362 8.56 3.36 5.39
CA SER A 362 8.55 2.61 4.14
C SER A 362 8.75 1.12 4.40
N ILE A 363 8.11 0.26 3.58
CA ILE A 363 8.35 -1.18 3.53
C ILE A 363 8.01 -1.75 2.14
N THR A 364 8.78 -2.73 1.65
CA THR A 364 8.39 -3.49 0.44
C THR A 364 7.34 -4.55 0.77
N PHE A 365 6.46 -4.90 -0.18
CA PHE A 365 5.52 -6.02 0.02
C PHE A 365 6.25 -7.34 0.34
N GLN A 366 7.40 -7.56 -0.29
CA GLN A 366 8.30 -8.68 -0.02
C GLN A 366 8.61 -8.78 1.48
N ASN A 367 9.09 -7.70 2.09
CA ASN A 367 9.47 -7.70 3.50
C ASN A 367 8.27 -7.63 4.45
N TYR A 368 7.17 -7.00 4.07
CA TYR A 368 5.92 -7.04 4.84
C TYR A 368 5.37 -8.48 4.95
N PHE A 369 5.24 -9.21 3.84
CA PHE A 369 4.72 -10.57 3.87
C PHE A 369 5.69 -11.59 4.52
N ARG A 370 6.99 -11.29 4.57
CA ARG A 370 7.98 -12.06 5.35
C ARG A 370 7.82 -11.93 6.87
N LEU A 371 7.04 -10.97 7.39
CA LEU A 371 6.73 -10.86 8.82
C LEU A 371 5.80 -11.97 9.32
N TYR A 372 5.03 -12.61 8.43
CA TYR A 372 4.05 -13.61 8.85
C TYR A 372 4.72 -14.92 9.26
N LYS A 373 4.37 -15.44 10.46
CA LYS A 373 4.82 -16.77 10.92
C LYS A 373 4.55 -17.84 9.87
N LYS A 374 3.40 -17.73 9.20
CA LYS A 374 2.91 -18.60 8.14
C LYS A 374 2.36 -17.76 6.98
N LEU A 375 2.80 -18.06 5.76
CA LEU A 375 2.34 -17.40 4.53
C LEU A 375 1.93 -18.48 3.53
N ALA A 376 0.84 -18.24 2.80
CA ALA A 376 0.36 -19.06 1.70
C ALA A 376 -0.32 -18.18 0.65
N GLY A 377 -0.62 -18.75 -0.52
CA GLY A 377 -1.32 -18.01 -1.56
C GLY A 377 -2.03 -18.89 -2.57
N MET A 378 -2.92 -18.29 -3.36
CA MET A 378 -3.64 -18.99 -4.42
C MET A 378 -3.70 -18.13 -5.68
N THR A 379 -3.65 -18.77 -6.84
CA THR A 379 -3.77 -18.12 -8.15
C THR A 379 -4.08 -19.15 -9.24
N GLY A 380 -4.47 -18.69 -10.43
CA GLY A 380 -4.57 -19.55 -11.61
C GLY A 380 -3.23 -19.84 -12.30
N THR A 381 -2.18 -19.09 -11.97
CA THR A 381 -0.93 -19.04 -12.74
C THR A 381 0.27 -18.60 -11.87
N ALA A 382 0.87 -19.53 -11.13
CA ALA A 382 2.08 -19.30 -10.33
C ALA A 382 3.32 -20.09 -10.81
N ALA A 383 3.14 -21.14 -11.60
CA ALA A 383 4.22 -22.07 -11.94
C ALA A 383 5.35 -21.46 -12.78
N THR A 384 5.15 -20.28 -13.39
CA THR A 384 6.21 -19.53 -14.08
C THR A 384 7.14 -18.82 -13.11
N GLU A 385 6.60 -18.25 -12.02
CA GLU A 385 7.35 -17.49 -11.00
C GLU A 385 7.77 -18.36 -9.80
N ALA A 386 7.68 -19.69 -9.92
CA ALA A 386 7.94 -20.61 -8.81
C ALA A 386 9.35 -20.48 -8.20
N GLU A 387 10.34 -20.07 -9.01
CA GLU A 387 11.69 -19.76 -8.53
C GLU A 387 11.72 -18.47 -7.69
N GLU A 388 11.03 -17.40 -8.12
CA GLU A 388 10.90 -16.15 -7.36
C GLU A 388 10.17 -16.36 -6.02
N PHE A 389 9.09 -17.15 -6.01
CA PHE A 389 8.36 -17.50 -4.78
C PHE A 389 9.21 -18.29 -3.78
N ALA A 390 10.04 -19.22 -4.27
CA ALA A 390 10.96 -19.99 -3.44
C ALA A 390 12.15 -19.16 -2.95
N ASP A 391 12.72 -18.30 -3.80
CA ASP A 391 13.85 -17.42 -3.47
C ASP A 391 13.45 -16.38 -2.41
N ILE A 392 12.37 -15.62 -2.64
CA ILE A 392 12.00 -14.47 -1.81
C ILE A 392 11.18 -14.91 -0.59
N TYR A 393 10.12 -15.69 -0.79
CA TYR A 393 9.09 -15.95 0.22
C TYR A 393 9.18 -17.35 0.86
N LYS A 394 10.06 -18.23 0.35
CA LYS A 394 10.17 -19.64 0.74
C LYS A 394 8.87 -20.43 0.54
N LEU A 395 8.10 -20.09 -0.49
CA LEU A 395 6.85 -20.76 -0.86
C LEU A 395 7.08 -21.72 -2.03
N GLU A 396 6.67 -22.98 -1.90
CA GLU A 396 6.60 -23.92 -3.03
C GLU A 396 5.30 -23.68 -3.84
N VAL A 397 5.35 -23.80 -5.17
CA VAL A 397 4.15 -23.76 -6.02
C VAL A 397 3.67 -25.18 -6.34
N VAL A 398 2.42 -25.48 -5.97
CA VAL A 398 1.77 -26.77 -6.22
C VAL A 398 0.63 -26.59 -7.21
N THR A 399 0.85 -27.01 -8.47
CA THR A 399 -0.21 -27.14 -9.48
C THR A 399 -1.20 -28.22 -9.07
N ILE A 400 -2.46 -27.83 -8.90
CA ILE A 400 -3.56 -28.72 -8.51
C ILE A 400 -4.31 -29.17 -9.79
N PRO A 401 -4.68 -30.45 -9.92
CA PRO A 401 -5.49 -30.91 -11.04
C PRO A 401 -6.86 -30.20 -11.07
N THR A 402 -7.38 -29.96 -12.27
CA THR A 402 -8.73 -29.42 -12.45
C THR A 402 -9.78 -30.46 -12.07
N ASN A 403 -10.95 -30.01 -11.60
CA ASN A 403 -12.07 -30.90 -11.28
C ASN A 403 -12.59 -31.62 -12.53
N LEU A 404 -12.62 -30.90 -13.66
CA LEU A 404 -13.01 -31.42 -14.97
C LEU A 404 -11.93 -31.15 -16.04
N PRO A 405 -11.79 -31.99 -17.08
CA PRO A 405 -10.84 -31.74 -18.16
C PRO A 405 -11.20 -30.48 -18.96
N VAL A 406 -10.22 -29.61 -19.22
CA VAL A 406 -10.44 -28.36 -19.97
C VAL A 406 -10.61 -28.63 -21.46
N GLN A 407 -11.73 -28.17 -22.03
CA GLN A 407 -12.08 -28.36 -23.45
C GLN A 407 -11.80 -27.12 -24.33
N ARG A 408 -11.25 -26.04 -23.74
CA ARG A 408 -10.91 -24.81 -24.46
C ARG A 408 -9.89 -25.07 -25.57
N LYS A 409 -10.14 -24.50 -26.75
CA LYS A 409 -9.20 -24.47 -27.87
C LYS A 409 -8.43 -23.16 -27.81
N ASP A 410 -7.11 -23.27 -27.74
CA ASP A 410 -6.19 -22.13 -27.82
C ASP A 410 -5.62 -22.09 -29.23
N ASP A 411 -6.11 -21.16 -30.03
CA ASP A 411 -5.71 -20.95 -31.43
C ASP A 411 -4.31 -20.30 -31.49
N ASP A 412 -3.59 -20.55 -32.60
CA ASP A 412 -2.30 -19.92 -32.87
C ASP A 412 -2.43 -18.40 -33.03
N ASP A 413 -1.39 -17.68 -32.61
CA ASP A 413 -1.33 -16.22 -32.66
C ASP A 413 -1.34 -15.73 -34.12
N ALA A 414 -2.20 -14.75 -34.43
CA ALA A 414 -2.30 -14.11 -35.74
C ALA A 414 -1.45 -12.83 -35.77
N ILE A 415 -0.40 -12.80 -36.59
CA ILE A 415 0.58 -11.71 -36.62
C ILE A 415 0.44 -10.91 -37.92
N TYR A 416 0.23 -9.61 -37.78
CA TYR A 416 0.00 -8.63 -38.85
C TYR A 416 1.19 -7.67 -38.99
N ARG A 417 1.26 -6.96 -40.12
CA ARG A 417 2.33 -5.98 -40.34
C ARG A 417 2.06 -4.67 -39.62
N THR A 418 0.82 -4.17 -39.73
CA THR A 418 0.39 -2.90 -39.14
C THR A 418 -0.64 -3.10 -38.03
N ALA A 419 -0.77 -2.11 -37.16
CA ALA A 419 -1.81 -2.08 -36.13
C ALA A 419 -3.22 -2.01 -36.74
N ASP A 420 -3.40 -1.26 -37.84
CA ASP A 420 -4.70 -1.10 -38.50
C ASP A 420 -5.23 -2.45 -39.03
N GLU A 421 -4.41 -3.21 -39.77
CA GLU A 421 -4.73 -4.57 -40.22
C GLU A 421 -5.14 -5.50 -39.07
N LYS A 422 -4.40 -5.42 -37.95
CA LYS A 422 -4.66 -6.19 -36.73
C LYS A 422 -6.04 -5.86 -36.15
N PHE A 423 -6.36 -4.58 -35.97
CA PHE A 423 -7.62 -4.15 -35.38
C PHE A 423 -8.82 -4.40 -36.31
N ASP A 424 -8.64 -4.27 -37.63
CA ASP A 424 -9.68 -4.64 -38.60
C ASP A 424 -10.03 -6.13 -38.53
N ALA A 425 -9.03 -7.01 -38.49
CA ALA A 425 -9.23 -8.46 -38.38
C ALA A 425 -9.83 -8.89 -37.03
N ILE A 426 -9.44 -8.23 -35.93
CA ILE A 426 -10.09 -8.40 -34.61
C ILE A 426 -11.59 -8.06 -34.74
N ALA A 427 -11.92 -6.91 -35.34
CA ALA A 427 -13.30 -6.44 -35.46
C ALA A 427 -14.17 -7.35 -36.37
N ASP A 428 -13.60 -7.95 -37.41
CA ASP A 428 -14.32 -8.91 -38.27
C ASP A 428 -14.61 -10.23 -37.55
N ILE A 429 -13.68 -10.75 -36.74
CA ILE A 429 -13.90 -11.96 -35.93
C ILE A 429 -14.90 -11.70 -34.80
N ILE A 430 -14.90 -10.52 -34.17
CA ILE A 430 -15.94 -10.12 -33.20
C ILE A 430 -17.31 -10.09 -33.89
N LYS A 431 -17.39 -9.56 -35.12
CA LYS A 431 -18.63 -9.52 -35.90
C LYS A 431 -19.14 -10.90 -36.28
N GLU A 432 -18.26 -11.83 -36.65
CA GLU A 432 -18.61 -13.25 -36.89
C GLU A 432 -19.17 -13.90 -35.62
N CYS A 433 -18.46 -13.76 -34.49
CA CYS A 433 -18.87 -14.32 -33.19
C CYS A 433 -20.23 -13.78 -32.75
N HIS A 434 -20.44 -12.47 -32.84
CA HIS A 434 -21.72 -11.83 -32.54
C HIS A 434 -22.84 -12.31 -33.47
N GLY A 435 -22.55 -12.49 -34.77
CA GLY A 435 -23.50 -13.03 -35.75
C GLY A 435 -23.98 -14.45 -35.45
N ARG A 436 -23.16 -15.29 -34.80
CA ARG A 436 -23.56 -16.61 -34.27
C ARG A 436 -24.07 -16.60 -32.83
N GLY A 437 -24.19 -15.44 -32.19
CA GLY A 437 -24.62 -15.32 -30.79
C GLY A 437 -23.59 -15.81 -29.76
N GLN A 438 -22.31 -15.91 -30.12
CA GLN A 438 -21.25 -16.30 -29.20
C GLN A 438 -20.83 -15.11 -28.32
N PRO A 439 -20.72 -15.26 -26.99
CA PRO A 439 -20.16 -14.22 -26.13
C PRO A 439 -18.66 -14.00 -26.41
N VAL A 440 -18.23 -12.74 -26.39
CA VAL A 440 -16.84 -12.33 -26.67
C VAL A 440 -16.29 -11.44 -25.56
N LEU A 441 -15.12 -11.82 -25.03
CA LEU A 441 -14.28 -10.98 -24.18
C LEU A 441 -13.01 -10.58 -24.95
N VAL A 442 -12.76 -9.27 -25.06
CA VAL A 442 -11.55 -8.72 -25.67
C VAL A 442 -10.68 -8.09 -24.61
N GLY A 443 -9.42 -8.52 -24.48
CA GLY A 443 -8.42 -7.90 -23.61
C GLY A 443 -7.47 -6.99 -24.40
N THR A 444 -7.41 -5.72 -24.02
CA THR A 444 -6.47 -4.71 -24.57
C THR A 444 -5.40 -4.32 -23.55
N THR A 445 -4.37 -3.59 -23.96
CA THR A 445 -3.30 -3.11 -23.05
C THR A 445 -3.52 -1.69 -22.52
N SER A 446 -4.36 -0.87 -23.17
CA SER A 446 -4.62 0.53 -22.76
C SER A 446 -6.07 0.96 -23.04
N ILE A 447 -6.53 1.98 -22.30
CA ILE A 447 -7.88 2.55 -22.44
C ILE A 447 -8.08 3.12 -23.87
N GLU A 448 -7.05 3.79 -24.40
CA GLU A 448 -7.04 4.31 -25.78
C GLU A 448 -7.30 3.21 -26.82
N LYS A 449 -6.63 2.05 -26.69
CA LYS A 449 -6.83 0.89 -27.58
C LYS A 449 -8.24 0.28 -27.41
N SER A 450 -8.80 0.31 -26.19
CA SER A 450 -10.20 -0.09 -25.94
C SER A 450 -11.20 0.83 -26.62
N GLU A 451 -11.02 2.15 -26.51
CA GLU A 451 -11.90 3.15 -27.13
C GLU A 451 -11.80 3.12 -28.66
N MET A 452 -10.59 3.00 -29.21
CA MET A 452 -10.36 2.86 -30.65
C MET A 452 -11.04 1.61 -31.24
N LEU A 453 -10.91 0.46 -30.57
CA LEU A 453 -11.62 -0.77 -30.99
C LEU A 453 -13.13 -0.61 -30.89
N ALA A 454 -13.63 0.02 -29.83
CA ALA A 454 -15.06 0.31 -29.68
C ALA A 454 -15.59 1.18 -30.83
N GLU A 455 -14.87 2.24 -31.22
CA GLU A 455 -15.25 3.02 -32.40
C GLU A 455 -15.25 2.21 -33.70
N LEU A 456 -14.27 1.33 -33.90
CA LEU A 456 -14.18 0.49 -35.08
C LEU A 456 -15.35 -0.50 -35.17
N LEU A 457 -15.74 -1.10 -34.04
CA LEU A 457 -16.91 -1.99 -33.95
C LEU A 457 -18.23 -1.25 -34.27
N LYS A 458 -18.42 -0.03 -33.74
CA LYS A 458 -19.55 0.84 -34.11
C LYS A 458 -19.57 1.11 -35.63
N LYS A 459 -18.41 1.44 -36.23
CA LYS A 459 -18.27 1.68 -37.68
C LYS A 459 -18.59 0.42 -38.51
N LYS A 460 -18.22 -0.79 -38.04
CA LYS A 460 -18.55 -2.07 -38.71
C LYS A 460 -20.00 -2.56 -38.47
N GLY A 461 -20.82 -1.82 -37.74
CA GLY A 461 -22.23 -2.15 -37.48
C GLY A 461 -22.42 -3.23 -36.43
N VAL A 462 -21.44 -3.43 -35.54
CA VAL A 462 -21.58 -4.29 -34.36
C VAL A 462 -22.29 -3.49 -33.26
N GLY A 463 -23.23 -4.13 -32.56
CA GLY A 463 -24.24 -3.46 -31.73
C GLY A 463 -23.76 -2.96 -30.37
N ALA A 464 -24.58 -3.19 -29.33
CA ALA A 464 -24.23 -2.83 -27.96
C ALA A 464 -23.02 -3.65 -27.47
N MET A 465 -22.10 -2.97 -26.81
CA MET A 465 -20.86 -3.53 -26.25
C MET A 465 -20.51 -2.74 -24.99
N ASN A 466 -19.85 -3.41 -24.04
CA ASN A 466 -19.42 -2.78 -22.80
C ASN A 466 -17.90 -2.59 -22.79
N VAL A 467 -17.42 -1.46 -22.27
CA VAL A 467 -15.98 -1.14 -22.15
C VAL A 467 -15.63 -0.94 -20.68
N LEU A 468 -14.61 -1.67 -20.21
CA LEU A 468 -14.18 -1.69 -18.80
C LEU A 468 -12.81 -1.01 -18.69
N ASN A 469 -12.74 0.05 -17.88
CA ASN A 469 -11.59 0.95 -17.80
C ASN A 469 -10.82 0.85 -16.45
N ALA A 470 -11.11 -0.16 -15.64
CA ALA A 470 -10.52 -0.40 -14.30
C ALA A 470 -10.70 0.76 -13.30
N ARG A 471 -11.81 1.51 -13.40
CA ARG A 471 -12.14 2.66 -12.53
C ARG A 471 -13.27 2.39 -11.53
N HIS A 472 -14.23 1.55 -11.86
CA HIS A 472 -15.44 1.35 -11.05
C HIS A 472 -15.68 -0.15 -10.81
N HIS A 473 -14.88 -0.75 -9.93
CA HIS A 473 -14.81 -2.21 -9.76
C HIS A 473 -16.15 -2.92 -9.56
N GLU A 474 -17.08 -2.30 -8.82
CA GLU A 474 -18.43 -2.85 -8.60
C GLU A 474 -19.27 -2.88 -9.89
N GLN A 475 -19.37 -1.76 -10.61
CA GLN A 475 -20.08 -1.68 -11.89
C GLN A 475 -19.44 -2.59 -12.94
N GLU A 476 -18.11 -2.65 -12.96
CA GLU A 476 -17.35 -3.56 -13.82
C GLU A 476 -17.63 -5.03 -13.49
N ALA A 477 -17.78 -5.40 -12.21
CA ALA A 477 -18.12 -6.76 -11.81
C ALA A 477 -19.50 -7.19 -12.35
N PHE A 478 -20.52 -6.32 -12.28
CA PHE A 478 -21.83 -6.60 -12.88
C PHE A 478 -21.74 -6.81 -14.40
N ILE A 479 -21.02 -5.94 -15.11
CA ILE A 479 -20.83 -6.07 -16.57
C ILE A 479 -20.11 -7.39 -16.92
N VAL A 480 -19.11 -7.78 -16.12
CA VAL A 480 -18.31 -9.00 -16.35
C VAL A 480 -19.12 -10.27 -16.06
N ALA A 481 -20.03 -10.23 -15.10
CA ALA A 481 -20.96 -11.32 -14.83
C ALA A 481 -21.95 -11.54 -16.00
N ASP A 482 -22.39 -10.47 -16.65
CA ASP A 482 -23.25 -10.50 -17.85
C ASP A 482 -22.47 -10.80 -19.15
N ALA A 483 -21.13 -10.77 -19.15
CA ALA A 483 -20.30 -11.02 -20.33
C ALA A 483 -20.40 -12.46 -20.89
N GLY A 484 -21.00 -13.39 -20.13
CA GLY A 484 -21.28 -14.76 -20.56
C GLY A 484 -22.64 -14.95 -21.25
N LEU A 485 -23.44 -13.88 -21.43
CA LEU A 485 -24.74 -13.94 -22.11
C LEU A 485 -24.58 -14.09 -23.64
N PRO A 486 -25.48 -14.82 -24.33
CA PRO A 486 -25.44 -15.00 -25.78
C PRO A 486 -25.34 -13.67 -26.55
N GLY A 487 -24.30 -13.53 -27.38
CA GLY A 487 -24.02 -12.37 -28.21
C GLY A 487 -23.42 -11.15 -27.48
N ALA A 488 -23.16 -11.23 -26.17
CA ALA A 488 -22.54 -10.16 -25.41
C ALA A 488 -21.10 -9.87 -25.87
N ILE A 489 -20.72 -8.60 -25.93
CA ILE A 489 -19.37 -8.15 -26.28
C ILE A 489 -18.85 -7.26 -25.15
N THR A 490 -17.73 -7.67 -24.57
CA THR A 490 -17.08 -6.95 -23.47
C THR A 490 -15.61 -6.69 -23.82
N ILE A 491 -15.20 -5.42 -23.78
CA ILE A 491 -13.82 -4.99 -23.97
C ILE A 491 -13.26 -4.63 -22.59
N ALA A 492 -12.26 -5.38 -22.15
CA ALA A 492 -11.57 -5.17 -20.88
C ALA A 492 -10.19 -4.54 -21.12
N THR A 493 -9.95 -3.39 -20.51
CA THR A 493 -8.60 -2.82 -20.46
C THR A 493 -7.76 -3.60 -19.46
N ASN A 494 -6.62 -4.15 -19.92
CA ASN A 494 -5.67 -4.97 -19.17
C ASN A 494 -6.38 -6.16 -18.48
N MET A 495 -6.67 -6.04 -17.18
CA MET A 495 -7.36 -7.05 -16.38
C MET A 495 -8.55 -6.50 -15.58
N ALA A 496 -9.25 -5.50 -16.12
CA ALA A 496 -10.56 -5.09 -15.60
C ALA A 496 -11.50 -6.30 -15.48
N GLY A 497 -12.31 -6.36 -14.41
CA GLY A 497 -13.10 -7.55 -14.08
C GLY A 497 -12.34 -8.71 -13.40
N ARG A 498 -11.13 -8.46 -12.87
CA ARG A 498 -10.41 -9.42 -12.01
C ARG A 498 -11.26 -9.80 -10.78
N GLY A 499 -11.16 -11.06 -10.35
CA GLY A 499 -11.93 -11.60 -9.23
C GLY A 499 -13.40 -11.97 -9.53
N THR A 500 -13.97 -11.60 -10.67
CA THR A 500 -15.33 -12.01 -11.08
C THR A 500 -15.32 -13.19 -12.05
N ASP A 501 -16.25 -14.14 -11.87
CA ASP A 501 -16.44 -15.28 -12.78
C ASP A 501 -17.35 -14.89 -13.96
N ILE A 502 -17.03 -15.40 -15.15
CA ILE A 502 -17.84 -15.21 -16.37
C ILE A 502 -18.57 -16.53 -16.60
N GLN A 503 -19.78 -16.63 -16.05
CA GLN A 503 -20.62 -17.81 -16.19
C GLN A 503 -21.41 -17.71 -17.50
N LEU A 504 -21.33 -18.75 -18.35
CA LEU A 504 -22.15 -18.84 -19.55
C LEU A 504 -23.63 -18.87 -19.15
N GLY A 505 -24.44 -17.98 -19.75
CA GLY A 505 -25.85 -17.78 -19.37
C GLY A 505 -26.10 -16.72 -18.29
N GLY A 506 -25.05 -16.12 -17.71
CA GLY A 506 -25.14 -15.08 -16.68
C GLY A 506 -25.01 -15.62 -15.25
N ASN A 507 -24.70 -14.73 -14.30
CA ASN A 507 -24.51 -15.08 -12.89
C ASN A 507 -25.84 -15.07 -12.12
N LEU A 508 -26.15 -16.17 -11.42
CA LEU A 508 -27.40 -16.32 -10.68
C LEU A 508 -27.54 -15.30 -9.54
N ASP A 509 -26.54 -15.18 -8.68
CA ASP A 509 -26.63 -14.36 -7.45
C ASP A 509 -26.79 -12.87 -7.79
N MET A 510 -26.05 -12.37 -8.77
CA MET A 510 -26.16 -10.98 -9.23
C MET A 510 -27.49 -10.70 -9.94
N ARG A 511 -28.03 -11.65 -10.72
CA ARG A 511 -29.37 -11.50 -11.31
C ARG A 511 -30.47 -11.52 -10.25
N ILE A 512 -30.35 -12.35 -9.20
CA ILE A 512 -31.27 -12.32 -8.05
C ILE A 512 -31.20 -10.96 -7.33
N GLN A 513 -29.99 -10.43 -7.08
CA GLN A 513 -29.81 -9.14 -6.43
C GLN A 513 -30.48 -7.99 -7.21
N LYS A 514 -30.48 -8.04 -8.54
CA LYS A 514 -30.98 -6.98 -9.42
C LYS A 514 -32.44 -7.14 -9.86
N GLU A 515 -32.91 -8.36 -10.06
CA GLU A 515 -34.26 -8.65 -10.61
C GLU A 515 -35.27 -9.12 -9.54
N ALA A 516 -34.80 -9.44 -8.32
CA ALA A 516 -35.64 -9.80 -7.18
C ALA A 516 -35.42 -8.88 -5.97
N GLU A 517 -34.92 -7.66 -6.21
CA GLU A 517 -34.83 -6.59 -5.21
C GLU A 517 -36.25 -6.14 -4.80
N GLY A 518 -36.50 -6.01 -3.50
CA GLY A 518 -37.81 -5.61 -2.96
C GLY A 518 -38.92 -6.67 -3.04
N LEU A 519 -38.66 -7.87 -3.57
CA LEU A 519 -39.62 -9.00 -3.54
C LEU A 519 -39.41 -9.87 -2.29
N GLU A 520 -40.51 -10.29 -1.66
CA GLU A 520 -40.50 -11.16 -0.48
C GLU A 520 -41.32 -12.45 -0.67
N GLY A 521 -41.04 -13.47 0.14
CA GLY A 521 -41.78 -14.72 0.18
C GLY A 521 -41.86 -15.45 -1.18
N ALA A 522 -43.05 -15.99 -1.48
CA ALA A 522 -43.29 -16.84 -2.65
C ALA A 522 -43.08 -16.14 -4.00
N GLU A 523 -43.26 -14.82 -4.08
CA GLU A 523 -43.02 -14.05 -5.31
C GLU A 523 -41.52 -14.00 -5.64
N ARG A 524 -40.69 -13.84 -4.61
CA ARG A 524 -39.22 -13.90 -4.73
C ARG A 524 -38.76 -15.29 -5.19
N GLU A 525 -39.30 -16.35 -4.60
CA GLU A 525 -38.96 -17.74 -4.99
C GLU A 525 -39.36 -18.04 -6.44
N ALA A 526 -40.56 -17.62 -6.87
CA ALA A 526 -41.00 -17.77 -8.24
C ALA A 526 -40.08 -17.02 -9.23
N LYS A 527 -39.66 -15.79 -8.89
CA LYS A 527 -38.72 -15.01 -9.70
C LYS A 527 -37.33 -15.67 -9.77
N ILE A 528 -36.82 -16.21 -8.66
CA ILE A 528 -35.56 -16.96 -8.62
C ILE A 528 -35.60 -18.17 -9.56
N GLU A 529 -36.71 -18.91 -9.61
CA GLU A 529 -36.83 -20.08 -10.49
C GLU A 529 -36.98 -19.70 -11.97
N GLU A 530 -37.66 -18.59 -12.28
CA GLU A 530 -37.67 -17.99 -13.63
C GLU A 530 -36.25 -17.62 -14.09
N ILE A 531 -35.47 -16.96 -13.24
CA ILE A 531 -34.08 -16.57 -13.52
C ILE A 531 -33.21 -17.82 -13.78
N LYS A 532 -33.30 -18.86 -12.95
CA LYS A 532 -32.56 -20.13 -13.17
C LYS A 532 -32.91 -20.76 -14.52
N SER A 533 -34.20 -20.81 -14.87
CA SER A 533 -34.67 -21.36 -16.14
C SER A 533 -34.11 -20.58 -17.34
N GLN A 534 -34.09 -19.25 -17.25
CA GLN A 534 -33.53 -18.40 -18.29
C GLN A 534 -32.00 -18.54 -18.40
N ILE A 535 -31.27 -18.56 -17.28
CA ILE A 535 -29.81 -18.81 -17.26
C ILE A 535 -29.49 -20.17 -17.90
N ALA A 536 -30.27 -21.22 -17.63
CA ALA A 536 -30.07 -22.53 -18.24
C ALA A 536 -30.27 -22.52 -19.77
N ALA A 537 -31.31 -21.84 -20.25
CA ALA A 537 -31.56 -21.66 -21.68
C ALA A 537 -30.45 -20.81 -22.36
N ASP A 538 -30.00 -19.75 -21.70
CA ASP A 538 -28.95 -18.86 -22.22
C ASP A 538 -27.59 -19.53 -22.20
N LYS A 539 -27.28 -20.36 -21.18
CA LYS A 539 -26.10 -21.21 -21.13
C LYS A 539 -26.09 -22.20 -22.29
N ALA A 540 -27.20 -22.87 -22.57
CA ALA A 540 -27.30 -23.80 -23.71
C ALA A 540 -27.00 -23.08 -25.04
N ARG A 541 -27.60 -21.91 -25.27
CA ARG A 541 -27.32 -21.10 -26.48
C ARG A 541 -25.86 -20.68 -26.60
N ALA A 542 -25.23 -20.26 -25.50
CA ALA A 542 -23.82 -19.88 -25.49
C ALA A 542 -22.86 -21.07 -25.70
N LEU A 543 -23.20 -22.25 -25.19
CA LEU A 543 -22.46 -23.50 -25.42
C LEU A 543 -22.54 -23.94 -26.89
N ASP A 544 -23.74 -23.95 -27.47
CA ASP A 544 -23.96 -24.30 -28.89
C ASP A 544 -23.25 -23.32 -29.85
N ALA A 545 -23.12 -22.05 -29.46
CA ALA A 545 -22.36 -21.03 -30.18
C ALA A 545 -20.83 -21.16 -30.05
N GLY A 546 -20.33 -22.15 -29.29
CA GLY A 546 -18.90 -22.45 -29.12
C GLY A 546 -18.28 -22.04 -27.78
N GLY A 547 -19.09 -21.65 -26.78
CA GLY A 547 -18.64 -21.15 -25.49
C GLY A 547 -18.04 -19.74 -25.56
N LEU A 548 -17.34 -19.29 -24.50
CA LEU A 548 -16.76 -17.93 -24.48
C LEU A 548 -15.58 -17.83 -25.45
N MET A 549 -15.61 -16.83 -26.35
CA MET A 549 -14.47 -16.43 -27.17
C MET A 549 -13.63 -15.38 -26.42
N VAL A 550 -12.33 -15.64 -26.27
CA VAL A 550 -11.38 -14.68 -25.69
C VAL A 550 -10.41 -14.19 -26.77
N ILE A 551 -10.32 -12.87 -26.93
CA ILE A 551 -9.42 -12.21 -27.89
C ILE A 551 -8.41 -11.38 -27.11
N GLY A 552 -7.12 -11.69 -27.24
CA GLY A 552 -6.04 -10.78 -26.83
C GLY A 552 -5.65 -9.89 -28.01
N THR A 553 -5.73 -8.56 -27.87
CA THR A 553 -5.35 -7.65 -28.96
C THR A 553 -3.84 -7.44 -29.10
N GLU A 554 -3.08 -7.85 -28.08
CA GLU A 554 -1.62 -7.77 -27.94
C GLU A 554 -1.15 -8.85 -26.96
N ARG A 555 0.18 -9.04 -26.84
CA ARG A 555 0.85 -9.83 -25.81
C ARG A 555 1.29 -8.92 -24.66
N HIS A 556 1.05 -9.32 -23.42
CA HIS A 556 1.52 -8.60 -22.25
C HIS A 556 3.03 -8.82 -22.02
N GLU A 557 3.65 -8.01 -21.15
CA GLU A 557 5.05 -8.18 -20.73
C GLU A 557 5.32 -9.58 -20.17
N SER A 558 4.32 -10.18 -19.51
CA SER A 558 4.38 -11.52 -18.95
C SER A 558 3.35 -12.46 -19.56
N ARG A 559 3.79 -13.69 -19.85
CA ARG A 559 2.95 -14.78 -20.34
C ARG A 559 1.87 -15.19 -19.34
N ARG A 560 2.11 -14.93 -18.05
CA ARG A 560 1.17 -15.18 -16.96
C ARG A 560 -0.15 -14.44 -17.15
N ILE A 561 -0.07 -13.15 -17.47
CA ILE A 561 -1.22 -12.26 -17.70
C ILE A 561 -2.01 -12.73 -18.95
N ASP A 562 -1.30 -13.08 -20.03
CA ASP A 562 -1.94 -13.67 -21.21
C ASP A 562 -2.71 -14.97 -20.87
N ASN A 563 -2.10 -15.86 -20.08
CA ASN A 563 -2.72 -17.11 -19.65
C ASN A 563 -3.93 -16.87 -18.73
N GLN A 564 -3.93 -15.82 -17.91
CA GLN A 564 -5.08 -15.41 -17.10
C GLN A 564 -6.24 -14.90 -17.96
N LEU A 565 -5.94 -14.14 -19.03
CA LEU A 565 -6.94 -13.74 -20.02
C LEU A 565 -7.54 -14.98 -20.72
N ARG A 566 -6.70 -15.89 -21.25
CA ARG A 566 -7.17 -17.18 -21.83
C ARG A 566 -8.00 -17.98 -20.82
N GLY A 567 -7.58 -18.00 -19.56
CA GLY A 567 -8.24 -18.63 -18.42
C GLY A 567 -9.61 -18.07 -18.04
N ARG A 568 -10.08 -16.99 -18.69
CA ARG A 568 -11.47 -16.53 -18.55
C ARG A 568 -12.46 -17.48 -19.24
N SER A 569 -12.01 -18.19 -20.29
CA SER A 569 -12.81 -19.15 -21.08
C SER A 569 -12.52 -20.62 -20.72
N GLY A 570 -13.50 -21.49 -20.96
CA GLY A 570 -13.42 -22.94 -20.77
C GLY A 570 -13.32 -23.42 -19.31
N ARG A 571 -14.05 -22.75 -18.41
CA ARG A 571 -14.09 -23.07 -16.97
C ARG A 571 -14.94 -24.32 -16.71
N GLN A 572 -14.62 -25.09 -15.66
CA GLN A 572 -15.31 -26.35 -15.30
C GLN A 572 -15.56 -27.29 -16.50
N GLY A 573 -14.62 -27.32 -17.46
CA GLY A 573 -14.71 -28.17 -18.65
C GLY A 573 -15.69 -27.70 -19.73
N ASP A 574 -16.30 -26.51 -19.61
CA ASP A 574 -17.07 -25.89 -20.70
C ASP A 574 -16.19 -25.75 -21.97
N PRO A 575 -16.77 -25.82 -23.18
CA PRO A 575 -16.10 -25.44 -24.43
C PRO A 575 -15.77 -23.94 -24.43
N GLY A 576 -14.84 -23.56 -25.29
CA GLY A 576 -14.45 -22.16 -25.46
C GLY A 576 -13.26 -22.01 -26.39
N HIS A 577 -12.99 -20.78 -26.77
CA HIS A 577 -11.89 -20.44 -27.68
C HIS A 577 -11.04 -19.30 -27.09
N SER A 578 -9.73 -19.31 -27.37
CA SER A 578 -8.88 -18.14 -27.17
C SER A 578 -7.94 -17.93 -28.35
N LYS A 579 -7.77 -16.67 -28.77
CA LYS A 579 -6.87 -16.28 -29.86
C LYS A 579 -6.20 -14.94 -29.57
N PHE A 580 -4.94 -14.80 -29.95
CA PHE A 580 -4.17 -13.57 -29.80
C PHE A 580 -3.85 -12.98 -31.17
N PHE A 581 -3.88 -11.64 -31.23
CA PHE A 581 -3.60 -10.84 -32.41
C PHE A 581 -2.41 -9.94 -32.09
N LEU A 582 -1.50 -9.79 -33.04
CA LEU A 582 -0.24 -9.05 -32.83
C LEU A 582 0.11 -8.23 -34.06
N SER A 583 0.78 -7.10 -33.88
CA SER A 583 1.41 -6.34 -34.95
C SER A 583 2.89 -6.09 -34.66
N LEU A 584 3.68 -5.86 -35.71
CA LEU A 584 5.09 -5.44 -35.57
C LEU A 584 5.25 -4.07 -34.87
N GLN A 585 4.18 -3.30 -34.78
CA GLN A 585 4.13 -1.96 -34.17
C GLN A 585 3.76 -1.98 -32.68
N ASP A 586 3.33 -3.15 -32.16
CA ASP A 586 2.95 -3.35 -30.76
C ASP A 586 4.14 -3.11 -29.81
N ASP A 587 3.86 -2.67 -28.59
CA ASP A 587 4.89 -2.19 -27.66
C ASP A 587 5.92 -3.28 -27.28
N LEU A 588 5.50 -4.54 -27.15
CA LEU A 588 6.40 -5.69 -26.94
C LEU A 588 7.36 -5.92 -28.12
N MET A 589 6.92 -5.61 -29.35
CA MET A 589 7.72 -5.82 -30.56
C MET A 589 8.83 -4.77 -30.73
N ARG A 590 8.70 -3.60 -30.10
CA ARG A 590 9.73 -2.53 -30.10
C ARG A 590 11.03 -2.95 -29.42
N ILE A 591 11.02 -4.01 -28.61
CA ILE A 591 12.19 -4.57 -27.93
C ILE A 591 13.07 -5.38 -28.90
N PHE A 592 12.53 -5.74 -30.08
CA PHE A 592 13.25 -6.43 -31.16
C PHE A 592 13.82 -5.45 -32.19
N PRO A 593 14.84 -5.85 -32.99
CA PRO A 593 15.25 -5.14 -34.20
C PRO A 593 14.17 -5.27 -35.30
N VAL A 594 13.13 -4.44 -35.21
CA VAL A 594 11.91 -4.46 -36.06
C VAL A 594 12.25 -4.46 -37.55
N GLU A 595 13.25 -3.69 -37.99
CA GLU A 595 13.70 -3.60 -39.39
C GLU A 595 14.07 -4.97 -39.99
N SER A 596 14.68 -5.85 -39.19
CA SER A 596 15.08 -7.19 -39.64
C SER A 596 13.87 -8.11 -39.86
N MET A 597 12.82 -7.94 -39.06
CA MET A 597 11.56 -8.67 -39.19
C MET A 597 10.74 -8.12 -40.35
N ASP A 598 10.53 -6.81 -40.45
CA ASP A 598 9.76 -6.22 -41.56
C ASP A 598 10.37 -6.55 -42.93
N THR A 599 11.71 -6.51 -43.04
CA THR A 599 12.43 -6.92 -44.25
C THR A 599 12.26 -8.41 -44.56
N MET A 600 12.23 -9.28 -43.54
CA MET A 600 11.99 -10.71 -43.73
C MET A 600 10.56 -11.01 -44.16
N LEU A 601 9.57 -10.30 -43.58
CA LEU A 601 8.16 -10.49 -43.87
C LEU A 601 7.78 -9.92 -45.25
N GLY A 602 8.35 -8.79 -45.65
CA GLY A 602 8.25 -8.29 -47.03
C GLY A 602 8.82 -9.27 -48.07
N ARG A 603 9.87 -10.04 -47.72
CA ARG A 603 10.41 -11.11 -48.60
C ARG A 603 9.58 -12.39 -48.61
N LEU A 604 8.74 -12.62 -47.60
CA LEU A 604 7.82 -13.76 -47.54
C LEU A 604 6.54 -13.53 -48.36
N GLY A 605 6.33 -12.32 -48.88
CA GLY A 605 5.28 -12.02 -49.85
C GLY A 605 3.87 -11.86 -49.26
N LEU A 606 3.77 -11.47 -47.97
CA LEU A 606 2.46 -11.18 -47.35
C LEU A 606 1.73 -10.04 -48.04
N GLU A 607 0.48 -10.31 -48.43
CA GLU A 607 -0.44 -9.29 -48.91
C GLU A 607 -1.12 -8.56 -47.73
N ALA A 608 -1.64 -7.35 -47.98
CA ALA A 608 -2.25 -6.54 -46.94
C ALA A 608 -3.50 -7.21 -46.37
N GLY A 609 -3.52 -7.44 -45.05
CA GLY A 609 -4.61 -8.13 -44.35
C GLY A 609 -4.40 -9.63 -44.13
N GLU A 610 -3.34 -10.24 -44.68
CA GLU A 610 -2.97 -11.62 -44.37
C GLU A 610 -2.21 -11.73 -43.04
N SER A 611 -2.60 -12.70 -42.20
CA SER A 611 -1.92 -12.97 -40.92
C SER A 611 -0.91 -14.10 -41.04
N ILE A 612 0.26 -13.94 -40.44
CA ILE A 612 1.23 -15.03 -40.29
C ILE A 612 0.83 -15.91 -39.11
N THR A 613 0.71 -17.21 -39.36
CA THR A 613 0.77 -18.26 -38.32
C THR A 613 2.01 -19.12 -38.57
N HIS A 614 3.08 -18.90 -37.79
CA HIS A 614 4.28 -19.73 -37.92
C HIS A 614 4.95 -20.01 -36.55
N PRO A 615 5.16 -21.29 -36.15
CA PRO A 615 5.72 -21.67 -34.85
C PRO A 615 7.09 -21.05 -34.50
N TRP A 616 7.88 -20.66 -35.51
CA TRP A 616 9.15 -19.92 -35.31
C TRP A 616 8.92 -18.55 -34.67
N VAL A 617 7.88 -17.82 -35.06
CA VAL A 617 7.59 -16.46 -34.56
C VAL A 617 6.98 -16.54 -33.16
N SER A 618 6.03 -17.46 -32.93
CA SER A 618 5.46 -17.69 -31.58
C SER A 618 6.55 -18.04 -30.55
N LYS A 619 7.55 -18.84 -30.94
CA LYS A 619 8.73 -19.12 -30.10
C LYS A 619 9.69 -17.93 -29.92
N ALA A 620 9.73 -17.00 -30.88
CA ALA A 620 10.52 -15.77 -30.74
C ALA A 620 9.85 -14.82 -29.73
N ILE A 621 8.53 -14.68 -29.81
CA ILE A 621 7.71 -13.91 -28.85
C ILE A 621 7.83 -14.52 -27.44
N GLU A 622 7.65 -15.83 -27.29
CA GLU A 622 7.80 -16.56 -26.02
C GLU A 622 9.16 -16.31 -25.35
N ARG A 623 10.25 -16.27 -26.15
CA ARG A 623 11.60 -15.94 -25.66
C ARG A 623 11.78 -14.48 -25.25
N ALA A 624 11.08 -13.55 -25.90
CA ALA A 624 11.16 -12.14 -25.52
C ALA A 624 10.33 -11.83 -24.28
N GLN A 625 9.13 -12.41 -24.12
CA GLN A 625 8.39 -12.37 -22.86
C GLN A 625 9.28 -12.90 -21.72
N GLY A 626 9.90 -14.08 -21.87
CA GLY A 626 10.84 -14.60 -20.87
C GLY A 626 12.05 -13.70 -20.59
N LYS A 627 12.53 -12.92 -21.57
CA LYS A 627 13.61 -11.95 -21.36
C LYS A 627 13.13 -10.69 -20.62
N VAL A 628 11.91 -10.24 -20.88
CA VAL A 628 11.28 -9.11 -20.17
C VAL A 628 10.94 -9.51 -18.73
N GLU A 629 10.37 -10.70 -18.53
CA GLU A 629 10.12 -11.32 -17.23
C GLU A 629 11.42 -11.41 -16.41
N ALA A 630 12.50 -11.97 -16.98
CA ALA A 630 13.80 -12.04 -16.31
C ALA A 630 14.36 -10.65 -15.96
N ARG A 631 14.29 -9.66 -16.87
CA ARG A 631 14.73 -8.28 -16.57
C ARG A 631 13.91 -7.65 -15.44
N ASN A 632 12.61 -7.86 -15.44
CA ASN A 632 11.71 -7.33 -14.40
C ASN A 632 11.95 -8.03 -13.04
N PHE A 633 12.26 -9.34 -13.05
CA PHE A 633 12.71 -10.08 -11.88
C PHE A 633 14.04 -9.55 -11.33
N ASP A 634 15.05 -9.31 -12.19
CA ASP A 634 16.33 -8.73 -11.77
C ASP A 634 16.15 -7.34 -11.13
N ILE A 635 15.25 -6.51 -11.67
CA ILE A 635 14.89 -5.21 -11.09
C ILE A 635 14.27 -5.39 -9.69
N ARG A 636 13.23 -6.25 -9.55
CA ARG A 636 12.62 -6.53 -8.23
C ARG A 636 13.61 -7.11 -7.23
N LYS A 637 14.46 -8.03 -7.67
CA LYS A 637 15.51 -8.68 -6.86
C LYS A 637 16.56 -7.67 -6.40
N ASN A 638 16.87 -6.66 -7.20
CA ASN A 638 17.74 -5.56 -6.79
C ASN A 638 17.06 -4.60 -5.81
N ILE A 639 15.82 -4.18 -6.05
CA ILE A 639 15.04 -3.36 -5.09
C ILE A 639 14.96 -4.06 -3.72
N LEU A 640 14.65 -5.36 -3.70
CA LEU A 640 14.61 -6.15 -2.47
C LEU A 640 15.96 -6.20 -1.74
N LYS A 641 17.10 -6.36 -2.46
CA LYS A 641 18.42 -6.39 -1.83
C LYS A 641 18.77 -5.09 -1.09
N TYR A 642 18.32 -3.93 -1.60
CA TYR A 642 18.50 -2.64 -0.91
C TYR A 642 17.54 -2.50 0.28
N ASP A 643 16.25 -2.82 0.12
CA ASP A 643 15.30 -2.78 1.25
C ASP A 643 15.61 -3.84 2.32
N ASP A 644 16.27 -4.96 2.01
CA ASP A 644 16.70 -5.93 3.03
C ASP A 644 17.66 -5.31 4.06
N VAL A 645 18.57 -4.42 3.63
CA VAL A 645 19.47 -3.68 4.52
C VAL A 645 18.68 -2.72 5.42
N MET A 646 17.75 -1.97 4.82
CA MET A 646 16.81 -1.11 5.55
C MET A 646 15.96 -1.91 6.53
N ASN A 647 15.52 -3.11 6.14
CA ASN A 647 14.59 -3.94 6.88
C ASN A 647 15.24 -4.57 8.11
N ASP A 648 16.50 -4.97 8.03
CA ASP A 648 17.22 -5.50 9.20
C ASP A 648 17.47 -4.39 10.25
N GLN A 649 17.77 -3.16 9.83
CA GLN A 649 17.84 -2.00 10.73
C GLN A 649 16.45 -1.64 11.31
N ARG A 650 15.42 -1.62 10.44
CA ARG A 650 14.02 -1.33 10.79
C ARG A 650 13.49 -2.29 11.85
N LYS A 651 13.82 -3.59 11.78
CA LYS A 651 13.45 -4.58 12.80
C LYS A 651 14.01 -4.20 14.17
N VAL A 652 15.30 -3.90 14.26
CA VAL A 652 15.95 -3.52 15.52
C VAL A 652 15.30 -2.28 16.12
N ILE A 653 15.08 -1.23 15.31
CA ILE A 653 14.43 0.00 15.76
C ILE A 653 12.99 -0.25 16.19
N PHE A 654 12.20 -1.02 15.43
CA PHE A 654 10.81 -1.29 15.77
C PHE A 654 10.67 -2.23 16.98
N GLU A 655 11.56 -3.21 17.14
CA GLU A 655 11.62 -4.11 18.31
C GLU A 655 11.93 -3.32 19.58
N GLN A 656 13.02 -2.54 19.58
CA GLN A 656 13.36 -1.65 20.71
C GLN A 656 12.24 -0.64 21.01
N ARG A 657 11.63 -0.05 19.98
CA ARG A 657 10.52 0.90 20.14
C ARG A 657 9.27 0.24 20.75
N LEU A 658 8.98 -1.01 20.39
CA LEU A 658 7.89 -1.78 21.01
C LEU A 658 8.21 -2.14 22.47
N GLU A 659 9.44 -2.60 22.76
CA GLU A 659 9.90 -2.89 24.11
C GLU A 659 9.79 -1.65 25.01
N MET A 660 10.31 -0.51 24.58
CA MET A 660 10.20 0.78 25.30
C MET A 660 8.75 1.24 25.45
N MET A 661 7.88 0.95 24.48
CA MET A 661 6.46 1.31 24.53
C MET A 661 5.63 0.40 25.46
N ASP A 662 6.01 -0.87 25.61
CA ASP A 662 5.35 -1.83 26.50
C ASP A 662 5.96 -1.81 27.93
N ALA A 663 7.19 -1.32 28.12
CA ALA A 663 7.84 -1.18 29.43
C ALA A 663 7.16 -0.14 30.35
N GLU A 664 6.96 -0.47 31.63
CA GLU A 664 6.44 0.47 32.64
C GLU A 664 7.49 1.49 33.09
N ASP A 665 8.77 1.10 33.09
CA ASP A 665 9.92 1.92 33.43
C ASP A 665 11.01 1.78 32.34
N VAL A 666 11.70 2.88 32.05
CA VAL A 666 12.84 2.98 31.12
C VAL A 666 14.08 3.59 31.79
N SER A 667 14.05 3.75 33.11
CA SER A 667 15.09 4.38 33.93
C SER A 667 16.46 3.75 33.73
N GLU A 668 16.58 2.42 33.80
CA GLU A 668 17.82 1.67 33.58
C GLU A 668 18.41 1.97 32.19
N THR A 669 17.59 1.92 31.14
CA THR A 669 18.02 2.28 29.77
C THR A 669 18.52 3.73 29.68
N VAL A 670 17.87 4.68 30.36
CA VAL A 670 18.29 6.09 30.39
C VAL A 670 19.58 6.29 31.20
N ILE A 671 19.81 5.49 32.24
CA ILE A 671 21.06 5.47 33.01
C ILE A 671 22.19 4.95 32.11
N ASP A 672 22.00 3.80 31.46
CA ASP A 672 22.98 3.20 30.53
C ASP A 672 23.33 4.16 29.39
N MET A 673 22.33 4.82 28.77
CA MET A 673 22.56 5.83 27.73
C MET A 673 23.39 7.02 28.23
N ARG A 674 23.18 7.45 29.49
CA ARG A 674 23.94 8.54 30.10
C ARG A 674 25.38 8.11 30.41
N HIS A 675 25.58 6.89 30.90
CA HIS A 675 26.90 6.31 31.15
C HIS A 675 27.68 6.16 29.85
N ASP A 676 27.08 5.59 28.80
CA ASP A 676 27.64 5.53 27.44
C ASP A 676 28.07 6.92 26.94
N VAL A 677 27.27 7.97 27.17
CA VAL A 677 27.60 9.34 26.78
C VAL A 677 28.80 9.87 27.58
N VAL A 678 28.90 9.58 28.88
CA VAL A 678 30.06 9.96 29.70
C VAL A 678 31.35 9.30 29.18
N GLU A 679 31.33 7.99 28.91
CA GLU A 679 32.48 7.29 28.31
C GLU A 679 32.88 7.88 26.96
N ASN A 680 31.90 8.21 26.11
CA ASN A 680 32.14 8.79 24.80
C ASN A 680 32.75 10.21 24.87
N ILE A 681 32.29 11.09 25.77
CA ILE A 681 32.89 12.43 25.91
C ILE A 681 34.29 12.37 26.53
N VAL A 682 34.53 11.44 27.48
CA VAL A 682 35.87 11.24 28.05
C VAL A 682 36.81 10.68 26.99
N SER A 683 36.47 9.59 26.30
CA SER A 683 37.34 8.99 25.28
C SER A 683 37.65 9.90 24.09
N LYS A 684 36.74 10.82 23.71
CA LYS A 684 36.98 11.87 22.71
C LYS A 684 37.99 12.94 23.17
N ALA A 685 38.08 13.22 24.47
CA ALA A 685 38.94 14.26 25.05
C ALA A 685 40.22 13.73 25.73
N VAL A 686 40.23 12.46 26.11
CA VAL A 686 41.30 11.75 26.86
C VAL A 686 41.78 10.57 26.01
N PRO A 687 42.89 10.72 25.27
CA PRO A 687 43.41 9.63 24.44
C PRO A 687 43.81 8.42 25.31
N PRO A 688 43.60 7.18 24.83
CA PRO A 688 43.91 5.98 25.62
C PRO A 688 45.41 5.91 25.93
N ARG A 689 45.75 5.69 27.20
CA ARG A 689 47.13 5.64 27.75
C ARG A 689 47.91 6.97 27.63
N SER A 690 47.22 8.10 27.64
CA SER A 690 47.82 9.45 27.70
C SER A 690 48.03 9.94 29.14
N TYR A 691 48.95 10.88 29.32
CA TYR A 691 49.14 11.59 30.60
C TYR A 691 48.15 12.77 30.73
N PRO A 692 47.79 13.24 31.94
CA PRO A 692 46.87 14.36 32.14
C PRO A 692 47.21 15.64 31.36
N GLU A 693 48.50 15.90 31.14
CA GLU A 693 49.02 17.02 30.34
C GLU A 693 48.60 16.98 28.84
N GLN A 694 48.13 15.83 28.37
CA GLN A 694 47.70 15.58 26.98
C GLN A 694 46.17 15.55 26.83
N TRP A 695 45.42 15.74 27.92
CA TRP A 695 43.96 15.70 27.90
C TRP A 695 43.38 17.04 27.44
N ASN A 696 42.33 17.00 26.61
CA ASN A 696 41.62 18.21 26.18
C ASN A 696 40.56 18.61 27.22
N ILE A 697 41.02 19.22 28.32
CA ILE A 697 40.17 19.64 29.45
C ILE A 697 39.11 20.64 29.01
N GLU A 698 39.41 21.55 28.07
CA GLU A 698 38.45 22.53 27.55
C GLU A 698 37.30 21.82 26.80
N GLN A 699 37.62 20.86 25.93
CA GLN A 699 36.63 20.06 25.22
C GLN A 699 35.78 19.23 26.17
N LEU A 700 36.39 18.58 27.18
CA LEU A 700 35.66 17.75 28.15
C LEU A 700 34.73 18.60 29.02
N THR A 701 35.17 19.79 29.43
CA THR A 701 34.34 20.75 30.21
C THR A 701 33.18 21.28 29.37
N ALA A 702 33.42 21.64 28.11
CA ALA A 702 32.37 22.07 27.20
C ALA A 702 31.36 20.94 26.90
N ALA A 703 31.84 19.70 26.75
CA ALA A 703 30.99 18.53 26.56
C ALA A 703 30.12 18.24 27.80
N ALA A 704 30.69 18.21 29.00
CA ALA A 704 29.93 18.03 30.24
C ALA A 704 28.82 19.10 30.41
N ARG A 705 29.13 20.36 30.07
CA ARG A 705 28.13 21.44 30.07
C ARG A 705 27.04 21.25 29.01
N THR A 706 27.41 20.79 27.82
CA THR A 706 26.49 20.64 26.68
C THR A 706 25.55 19.46 26.89
N TYR A 707 26.11 18.26 27.09
CA TYR A 707 25.36 17.00 27.16
C TYR A 707 24.73 16.76 28.53
N LEU A 708 25.42 17.10 29.63
CA LEU A 708 24.96 16.79 30.99
C LEU A 708 24.34 18.00 31.71
N ASN A 709 24.48 19.22 31.18
CA ASN A 709 24.10 20.47 31.84
C ASN A 709 24.82 20.69 33.19
N LEU A 710 26.09 20.28 33.28
CA LEU A 710 26.92 20.38 34.50
C LEU A 710 28.15 21.26 34.31
N GLU A 711 28.44 22.09 35.32
CA GLU A 711 29.70 22.81 35.46
C GLU A 711 30.56 22.07 36.49
N LEU A 712 31.46 21.21 36.00
CA LEU A 712 32.34 20.36 36.82
C LEU A 712 33.77 20.95 36.89
N PRO A 713 34.47 20.82 38.03
CA PRO A 713 35.84 21.32 38.22
C PRO A 713 36.89 20.36 37.59
N ILE A 714 36.73 20.04 36.31
CA ILE A 714 37.56 19.03 35.60
C ILE A 714 39.03 19.45 35.55
N ALA A 715 39.30 20.76 35.46
CA ALA A 715 40.66 21.30 35.49
C ALA A 715 41.35 21.08 36.86
N ASP A 716 40.61 21.13 37.96
CA ASP A 716 41.16 20.87 39.30
C ASP A 716 41.44 19.36 39.46
N TRP A 717 40.54 18.51 38.97
CA TRP A 717 40.72 17.05 38.97
C TRP A 717 41.95 16.63 38.16
N ALA A 718 42.14 17.16 36.96
CA ALA A 718 43.29 16.86 36.10
C ALA A 718 44.65 17.31 36.70
N ALA A 719 44.63 18.16 37.73
CA ALA A 719 45.82 18.59 38.48
C ALA A 719 46.10 17.73 39.73
N GLU A 720 45.27 16.73 40.06
CA GLU A 720 45.48 15.83 41.19
C GLU A 720 46.57 14.78 40.91
N GLU A 721 47.48 14.55 41.87
CA GLU A 721 48.51 13.52 41.75
C GLU A 721 47.89 12.12 41.71
N GLY A 722 48.13 11.38 40.63
CA GLY A 722 47.70 9.99 40.48
C GLY A 722 46.33 9.79 39.84
N ILE A 723 45.70 10.84 39.29
CA ILE A 723 44.44 10.70 38.55
C ILE A 723 44.64 9.99 37.20
N ASP A 724 43.67 9.16 36.83
CA ASP A 724 43.59 8.48 35.54
C ASP A 724 42.22 8.66 34.87
N ALA A 725 42.10 8.17 33.64
CA ALA A 725 40.88 8.32 32.83
C ALA A 725 39.68 7.56 33.43
N GLU A 726 39.92 6.45 34.13
CA GLU A 726 38.89 5.65 34.80
C GLU A 726 38.31 6.46 35.98
N THR A 727 39.16 7.02 36.84
CA THR A 727 38.76 7.90 37.96
C THR A 727 37.98 9.14 37.49
N VAL A 728 38.37 9.77 36.37
CA VAL A 728 37.62 10.91 35.80
C VAL A 728 36.26 10.47 35.27
N THR A 729 36.19 9.31 34.61
CA THR A 729 34.93 8.75 34.10
C THR A 729 33.96 8.48 35.26
N GLU A 730 34.41 7.79 36.31
CA GLU A 730 33.61 7.51 37.52
C GLU A 730 33.10 8.82 38.17
N ARG A 731 33.96 9.82 38.38
CA ARG A 731 33.55 11.12 38.97
C ARG A 731 32.50 11.85 38.14
N ILE A 732 32.59 11.79 36.81
CA ILE A 732 31.59 12.42 35.92
C ILE A 732 30.28 11.61 35.94
N MET A 733 30.34 10.28 35.95
CA MET A 733 29.16 9.41 36.08
C MET A 733 28.42 9.66 37.40
N GLU A 734 29.13 9.63 38.55
CA GLU A 734 28.54 9.92 39.86
C GLU A 734 27.88 11.30 39.92
N ALA A 735 28.54 12.33 39.36
CA ALA A 735 27.99 13.68 39.32
C ALA A 735 26.75 13.79 38.42
N ALA A 736 26.74 13.09 37.29
CA ALA A 736 25.61 13.04 36.35
C ALA A 736 24.40 12.30 36.95
N ASP A 737 24.64 11.19 37.64
CA ASP A 737 23.61 10.40 38.32
C ASP A 737 23.01 11.15 39.51
N ALA A 738 23.85 11.79 40.34
CA ALA A 738 23.40 12.63 41.44
C ALA A 738 22.57 13.84 40.94
N ALA A 739 22.95 14.45 39.82
CA ALA A 739 22.20 15.54 39.20
C ALA A 739 20.85 15.09 38.65
N ALA A 740 20.79 13.90 38.02
CA ALA A 740 19.55 13.30 37.54
C ALA A 740 18.59 12.97 38.70
N ALA A 741 19.08 12.32 39.77
CA ALA A 741 18.28 12.01 40.96
C ALA A 741 17.75 13.28 41.66
N ALA A 742 18.62 14.28 41.85
CA ALA A 742 18.21 15.57 42.43
C ALA A 742 17.25 16.37 41.52
N LYS A 743 17.18 16.05 40.23
CA LYS A 743 16.20 16.63 39.29
C LYS A 743 14.86 15.91 39.40
N GLU A 744 14.85 14.59 39.45
CA GLU A 744 13.66 13.77 39.70
C GLU A 744 12.95 14.18 41.01
N GLU A 745 13.70 14.28 42.12
CA GLU A 745 13.16 14.73 43.41
C GLU A 745 12.55 16.14 43.34
N ARG A 746 13.23 17.10 42.69
CA ARG A 746 12.72 18.46 42.49
C ARG A 746 11.44 18.48 41.65
N THR A 747 11.35 17.67 40.61
CA THR A 747 10.14 17.57 39.78
C THR A 747 8.97 16.98 40.56
N ILE A 748 9.20 15.89 41.32
CA ILE A 748 8.16 15.26 42.15
C ILE A 748 7.64 16.28 43.18
N ALA A 749 8.53 16.95 43.92
CA ALA A 749 8.14 17.96 44.91
C ALA A 749 7.36 19.15 44.28
N ALA A 750 7.74 19.59 43.06
CA ALA A 750 7.03 20.65 42.34
C ALA A 750 5.63 20.21 41.87
N MET A 751 5.44 18.94 41.52
CA MET A 751 4.14 18.40 41.09
C MET A 751 3.21 18.10 42.26
N GLU A 752 3.73 17.61 43.39
CA GLU A 752 3.00 17.51 44.65
C GLU A 752 2.50 18.88 45.12
N ALA A 753 3.36 19.91 45.08
CA ALA A 753 2.99 21.29 45.39
C ALA A 753 1.92 21.87 44.43
N ALA A 754 1.82 21.35 43.21
CA ALA A 754 0.80 21.71 42.22
C ALA A 754 -0.50 20.88 42.34
N GLY A 755 -0.60 19.95 43.32
CA GLY A 755 -1.77 19.10 43.54
C GLY A 755 -1.89 17.91 42.60
N ALA A 756 -0.84 17.59 41.84
CA ALA A 756 -0.79 16.45 40.93
C ALA A 756 0.08 15.33 41.52
N THR A 757 -0.50 14.47 42.33
CA THR A 757 0.19 13.29 42.90
C THR A 757 0.28 12.17 41.87
N ASN A 758 1.17 12.33 40.88
CA ASN A 758 1.59 11.24 39.99
C ASN A 758 3.12 11.07 40.07
N PRO A 759 3.63 10.07 40.81
CA PRO A 759 5.07 9.85 40.94
C PRO A 759 5.74 9.32 39.66
N THR A 760 4.97 8.88 38.65
CA THR A 760 5.55 8.31 37.41
C THR A 760 5.75 9.34 36.30
N VAL A 761 5.52 10.65 36.54
CA VAL A 761 5.61 11.66 35.46
C VAL A 761 7.02 11.77 34.88
N MET A 762 8.08 11.62 35.69
CA MET A 762 9.45 11.57 35.15
C MET A 762 9.65 10.38 34.21
N ARG A 763 9.15 9.18 34.54
CA ARG A 763 9.20 8.01 33.66
C ARG A 763 8.39 8.20 32.37
N GLN A 764 7.25 8.88 32.46
CA GLN A 764 6.46 9.26 31.28
C GLN A 764 7.21 10.26 30.37
N VAL A 765 7.95 11.21 30.96
CA VAL A 765 8.75 12.21 30.23
C VAL A 765 9.98 11.55 29.60
N GLU A 766 10.70 10.70 30.33
CA GLU A 766 11.81 9.87 29.81
C GLU A 766 11.38 9.05 28.60
N LYS A 767 10.29 8.28 28.75
CA LYS A 767 9.70 7.47 27.67
C LYS A 767 9.23 8.31 26.48
N SER A 768 8.60 9.46 26.73
CA SER A 768 8.14 10.37 25.67
C SER A 768 9.30 10.99 24.89
N ILE A 769 10.35 11.44 25.58
CA ILE A 769 11.57 11.98 24.96
C ILE A 769 12.27 10.87 24.16
N LEU A 770 12.54 9.72 24.77
CA LEU A 770 13.21 8.59 24.13
C LEU A 770 12.52 8.17 22.82
N LEU A 771 11.19 7.98 22.83
CA LEU A 771 10.43 7.64 21.63
C LEU A 771 10.47 8.75 20.56
N GLN A 772 10.38 10.03 20.95
CA GLN A 772 10.46 11.15 20.01
C GLN A 772 11.87 11.32 19.41
N SER A 773 12.92 11.09 20.20
CA SER A 773 14.32 11.12 19.72
C SER A 773 14.58 9.99 18.72
N ILE A 774 14.09 8.76 19.00
CA ILE A 774 14.16 7.62 18.08
C ILE A 774 13.43 7.93 16.76
N ASP A 775 12.15 8.31 16.84
CA ASP A 775 11.33 8.56 15.65
C ASP A 775 11.89 9.72 14.80
N GLY A 776 12.45 10.74 15.44
CA GLY A 776 13.12 11.87 14.79
C GLY A 776 14.38 11.49 14.03
N LEU A 777 15.33 10.82 14.70
CA LEU A 777 16.61 10.40 14.11
C LEU A 777 16.42 9.29 13.06
N TRP A 778 15.52 8.34 13.31
CA TRP A 778 15.19 7.28 12.34
C TRP A 778 14.66 7.86 11.03
N ARG A 779 13.81 8.87 11.08
CA ARG A 779 13.30 9.58 9.90
C ARG A 779 14.41 10.29 9.11
N GLU A 780 15.34 10.97 9.78
CA GLU A 780 16.50 11.59 9.11
C GLU A 780 17.42 10.53 8.45
N HIS A 781 17.60 9.39 9.12
CA HIS A 781 18.35 8.25 8.60
C HIS A 781 17.67 7.59 7.40
N LEU A 782 16.32 7.45 7.40
CA LEU A 782 15.57 6.99 6.22
C LEU A 782 15.79 7.89 4.99
N VAL A 783 15.78 9.21 5.18
CA VAL A 783 16.07 10.19 4.11
C VAL A 783 17.51 10.04 3.62
N THR A 784 18.47 9.90 4.55
CA THR A 784 19.89 9.74 4.22
C THR A 784 20.16 8.45 3.45
N LEU A 785 19.48 7.34 3.80
CA LEU A 785 19.62 6.06 3.09
C LEU A 785 18.88 5.99 1.74
N ASP A 786 17.80 6.76 1.56
CA ASP A 786 17.20 6.98 0.24
C ASP A 786 18.18 7.74 -0.68
N HIS A 787 18.80 8.82 -0.19
CA HIS A 787 19.85 9.54 -0.92
C HIS A 787 21.05 8.63 -1.24
N LEU A 788 21.53 7.85 -0.27
CA LEU A 788 22.65 6.92 -0.46
C LEU A 788 22.33 5.88 -1.55
N SER A 789 21.11 5.34 -1.57
CA SER A 789 20.70 4.33 -2.56
C SER A 789 20.75 4.85 -4.01
N LYS A 790 20.55 6.15 -4.21
CA LYS A 790 20.61 6.84 -5.52
C LYS A 790 22.05 7.16 -5.93
N VAL A 791 22.94 7.41 -4.98
CA VAL A 791 24.33 7.81 -5.22
C VAL A 791 25.28 6.60 -5.32
N VAL A 792 25.03 5.52 -4.58
CA VAL A 792 25.98 4.39 -4.48
C VAL A 792 26.24 3.68 -5.81
N GLY A 793 25.30 3.75 -6.77
CA GLY A 793 25.48 3.20 -8.12
C GLY A 793 26.72 3.74 -8.84
N TRP A 794 27.13 4.98 -8.57
CA TRP A 794 28.32 5.60 -9.15
C TRP A 794 29.62 4.92 -8.70
N ARG A 795 29.68 4.34 -7.49
CA ARG A 795 30.87 3.58 -7.02
C ARG A 795 31.10 2.28 -7.81
N GLY A 796 30.10 1.82 -8.57
CA GLY A 796 30.24 0.72 -9.53
C GLY A 796 31.24 1.01 -10.66
N ILE A 797 31.52 2.29 -10.97
CA ILE A 797 32.54 2.70 -11.95
C ILE A 797 33.94 2.20 -11.53
N ALA A 798 34.22 2.12 -10.23
CA ALA A 798 35.48 1.63 -9.67
C ALA A 798 35.56 0.08 -9.56
N GLN A 799 34.72 -0.66 -10.29
CA GLN A 799 34.59 -2.13 -10.24
C GLN A 799 34.25 -2.73 -8.86
N ARG A 800 33.75 -1.91 -7.93
CA ARG A 800 33.22 -2.38 -6.64
C ARG A 800 31.73 -2.73 -6.77
N ASP A 801 31.25 -3.68 -5.97
CA ASP A 801 29.82 -4.04 -5.93
C ASP A 801 29.04 -2.97 -5.15
N PRO A 802 28.15 -2.17 -5.79
CA PRO A 802 27.44 -1.08 -5.12
C PRO A 802 26.61 -1.53 -3.92
N LEU A 803 26.15 -2.78 -3.91
CA LEU A 803 25.36 -3.31 -2.78
C LEU A 803 26.21 -3.49 -1.51
N ASN A 804 27.48 -3.85 -1.64
CA ASN A 804 28.35 -4.05 -0.47
C ASN A 804 28.83 -2.71 0.09
N GLU A 805 29.14 -1.75 -0.78
CA GLU A 805 29.40 -0.36 -0.39
C GLU A 805 28.18 0.25 0.32
N TYR A 806 26.97 0.04 -0.23
CA TYR A 806 25.72 0.48 0.41
C TYR A 806 25.53 -0.13 1.80
N LYS A 807 25.78 -1.45 1.94
CA LYS A 807 25.67 -2.14 3.23
C LYS A 807 26.64 -1.62 4.28
N GLN A 808 27.88 -1.36 3.89
CA GLN A 808 28.89 -0.85 4.81
C GLN A 808 28.52 0.55 5.30
N GLU A 809 28.24 1.48 4.39
CA GLU A 809 27.92 2.86 4.76
C GLU A 809 26.56 3.00 5.45
N ALA A 810 25.56 2.20 5.06
CA ALA A 810 24.29 2.15 5.78
C ALA A 810 24.45 1.62 7.21
N TYR A 811 25.42 0.73 7.47
CA TYR A 811 25.75 0.27 8.81
C TYR A 811 26.50 1.34 9.61
N GLU A 812 27.47 2.04 9.00
CA GLU A 812 28.19 3.16 9.62
C GLU A 812 27.23 4.30 10.01
N LEU A 813 26.32 4.70 9.11
CA LEU A 813 25.23 5.66 9.40
C LEU A 813 24.32 5.18 10.55
N PHE A 814 24.01 3.88 10.60
CA PHE A 814 23.16 3.32 11.65
C PHE A 814 23.87 3.30 13.03
N GLN A 815 25.17 3.03 13.08
CA GLN A 815 25.94 3.18 14.32
C GLN A 815 25.97 4.65 14.79
N SER A 816 26.18 5.59 13.87
CA SER A 816 26.12 7.03 14.17
C SER A 816 24.74 7.46 14.68
N LEU A 817 23.64 6.94 14.11
CA LEU A 817 22.29 7.15 14.65
C LEU A 817 22.16 6.68 16.10
N LEU A 818 22.68 5.50 16.43
CA LEU A 818 22.59 4.94 17.79
C LEU A 818 23.46 5.71 18.80
N ILE A 819 24.55 6.33 18.36
CA ILE A 819 25.37 7.22 19.20
C ILE A 819 24.64 8.56 19.40
N ASN A 820 24.17 9.17 18.31
CA ASN A 820 23.42 10.43 18.32
C ASN A 820 22.13 10.32 19.15
N LEU A 821 21.48 9.16 19.18
CA LEU A 821 20.31 8.91 20.01
C LEU A 821 20.64 9.06 21.50
N ARG A 822 21.70 8.42 21.98
CA ARG A 822 22.14 8.50 23.38
C ARG A 822 22.51 9.93 23.76
N GLU A 823 23.30 10.57 22.90
CA GLU A 823 23.72 11.97 23.06
C GLU A 823 22.51 12.91 23.14
N LEU A 824 21.53 12.75 22.22
CA LEU A 824 20.31 13.57 22.17
C LEU A 824 19.39 13.35 23.37
N VAL A 825 19.11 12.10 23.73
CA VAL A 825 18.24 11.74 24.87
C VAL A 825 18.85 12.25 26.18
N THR A 826 20.15 12.01 26.38
CA THR A 826 20.87 12.51 27.58
C THR A 826 20.82 14.04 27.64
N THR A 827 21.08 14.72 26.52
CA THR A 827 21.00 16.19 26.45
C THR A 827 19.59 16.70 26.78
N GLN A 828 18.56 16.16 26.12
CA GLN A 828 17.19 16.60 26.33
C GLN A 828 16.73 16.34 27.78
N LEU A 829 17.09 15.20 28.36
CA LEU A 829 16.77 14.87 29.75
C LEU A 829 17.58 15.69 30.77
N SER A 830 18.82 16.09 30.47
CA SER A 830 19.60 16.99 31.32
C SER A 830 19.07 18.43 31.29
N HIS A 831 18.61 18.92 30.13
CA HIS A 831 18.14 20.31 29.95
C HIS A 831 16.64 20.54 30.21
N VAL A 832 15.77 19.53 30.13
CA VAL A 832 14.31 19.73 30.27
C VAL A 832 13.91 20.24 31.66
N GLU A 833 13.24 21.39 31.76
CA GLU A 833 12.66 21.87 33.02
C GLU A 833 11.13 21.70 33.02
N LEU A 834 10.63 20.83 33.89
CA LEU A 834 9.20 20.58 34.04
C LEU A 834 8.57 21.60 34.98
N GLN A 835 8.07 22.70 34.42
CA GLN A 835 7.32 23.70 35.17
C GLN A 835 5.85 23.27 35.32
N PRO A 836 5.31 23.11 36.54
CA PRO A 836 3.89 22.84 36.73
C PRO A 836 3.08 24.05 36.26
N ARG A 837 2.31 23.88 35.19
CA ARG A 837 1.38 24.93 34.72
C ARG A 837 0.21 24.96 35.72
N PRO A 838 0.04 26.02 36.53
CA PRO A 838 -1.06 26.06 37.47
C PRO A 838 -2.37 26.04 36.68
N VAL A 839 -3.24 25.08 37.02
CA VAL A 839 -4.62 25.12 36.53
C VAL A 839 -5.29 26.31 37.20
N ALA A 840 -5.23 27.47 36.55
CA ALA A 840 -6.01 28.62 36.96
C ALA A 840 -7.48 28.16 37.06
N PRO A 841 -8.19 28.47 38.16
CA PRO A 841 -9.62 28.22 38.20
C PRO A 841 -10.24 28.82 36.94
N PRO A 842 -11.14 28.11 36.23
CA PRO A 842 -11.85 28.72 35.12
C PRO A 842 -12.46 30.02 35.66
N PRO A 843 -12.29 31.16 34.95
CA PRO A 843 -12.82 32.43 35.44
C PRO A 843 -14.30 32.23 35.76
N PRO A 844 -14.81 32.75 36.89
CA PRO A 844 -16.20 32.56 37.27
C PRO A 844 -17.06 32.96 36.06
N PRO A 845 -17.96 32.08 35.59
CA PRO A 845 -18.67 32.28 34.34
C PRO A 845 -19.32 33.66 34.37
N ASP A 846 -19.17 34.43 33.29
CA ASP A 846 -19.74 35.77 33.18
C ASP A 846 -21.27 35.69 33.11
N LEU A 847 -21.90 35.54 34.29
CA LEU A 847 -23.35 35.40 34.44
C LEU A 847 -24.10 36.63 33.91
N SER A 848 -23.42 37.77 33.68
CA SER A 848 -24.03 38.96 33.05
C SER A 848 -24.45 38.72 31.60
N ARG A 849 -23.93 37.66 30.95
CA ARG A 849 -24.30 37.24 29.60
C ARG A 849 -25.32 36.10 29.55
N LEU A 850 -25.68 35.50 30.69
CA LEU A 850 -26.74 34.49 30.74
C LEU A 850 -28.12 35.15 30.70
N ARG A 851 -28.59 35.44 29.49
CA ARG A 851 -30.02 35.65 29.25
C ARG A 851 -30.71 34.30 29.27
N GLN A 852 -31.73 34.16 30.12
CA GLN A 852 -32.64 33.03 30.04
C GLN A 852 -33.43 33.15 28.75
N THR A 853 -33.40 32.09 27.93
CA THR A 853 -34.14 32.00 26.67
C THR A 853 -34.98 30.72 26.69
N HIS A 854 -36.30 30.87 26.65
CA HIS A 854 -37.25 29.80 26.45
C HIS A 854 -38.09 30.22 25.24
N ILE A 855 -37.85 29.57 24.10
CA ILE A 855 -38.54 29.91 22.85
C ILE A 855 -39.76 29.01 22.71
N ASP A 856 -40.96 29.56 22.65
CA ASP A 856 -42.17 28.77 22.42
C ASP A 856 -42.11 28.14 21.01
N PRO A 857 -42.18 26.81 20.89
CA PRO A 857 -42.02 26.11 19.61
C PRO A 857 -43.18 26.33 18.62
N THR A 858 -44.26 27.00 19.02
CA THR A 858 -45.39 27.34 18.15
C THR A 858 -45.40 28.80 17.68
N THR A 859 -44.77 29.73 18.39
CA THR A 859 -44.72 31.16 18.01
C THR A 859 -43.33 31.65 17.61
N GLY A 860 -42.27 31.02 18.10
CA GLY A 860 -40.88 31.43 17.86
C GLY A 860 -40.42 32.65 18.67
N GLU A 861 -41.23 33.14 19.61
CA GLU A 861 -40.86 34.23 20.53
C GLU A 861 -40.25 33.67 21.84
N ASN A 862 -39.54 34.52 22.60
CA ASN A 862 -38.84 34.12 23.83
C ASN A 862 -39.64 34.51 25.09
N ASP A 863 -40.32 33.54 25.69
CA ASP A 863 -41.24 33.73 26.83
C ASP A 863 -40.51 33.97 28.16
N ALA A 864 -39.19 33.75 28.21
CA ALA A 864 -38.42 33.81 29.46
C ALA A 864 -38.31 35.22 30.06
N GLU A 865 -38.64 36.30 29.32
CA GLU A 865 -38.78 37.65 29.90
C GLU A 865 -40.18 37.92 30.50
N SER A 866 -41.19 37.10 30.19
CA SER A 866 -42.57 37.22 30.72
C SER A 866 -42.82 36.32 31.95
N GLY A 867 -42.18 36.65 33.07
CA GLY A 867 -42.32 35.89 34.30
C GLY A 867 -43.70 35.99 34.96
N VAL A 868 -44.53 34.94 34.87
CA VAL A 868 -45.63 34.66 35.83
C VAL A 868 -45.59 33.18 36.27
N SER A 869 -45.26 32.99 37.55
CA SER A 869 -45.14 31.73 38.32
C SER A 869 -46.21 30.63 38.09
N GLY A 870 -45.82 29.34 38.07
CA GLY A 870 -46.80 28.23 38.04
C GLY A 870 -46.37 26.74 38.00
N THR A 871 -45.50 26.27 38.90
CA THR A 871 -45.56 24.93 39.58
C THR A 871 -45.98 23.60 38.87
N VAL A 872 -45.05 22.61 38.87
CA VAL A 872 -45.19 21.10 38.92
C VAL A 872 -45.69 20.30 37.66
N PRO A 873 -45.58 18.94 37.56
CA PRO A 873 -44.76 18.34 36.49
C PRO A 873 -45.41 17.16 35.69
N SER A 874 -44.57 16.45 34.92
CA SER A 874 -44.61 15.01 34.58
C SER A 874 -45.06 14.52 33.19
N ALA A 875 -44.34 13.47 32.74
CA ALA A 875 -44.77 12.32 31.95
C ALA A 875 -45.22 12.44 30.47
N GLY A 876 -44.34 11.97 29.58
CA GLY A 876 -44.61 10.73 28.81
C GLY A 876 -45.11 10.84 27.36
N PHE A 877 -44.76 9.80 26.58
CA PHE A 877 -45.17 9.49 25.19
C PHE A 877 -44.64 10.46 24.11
N ALA A 878 -43.82 10.09 23.12
CA ALA A 878 -43.68 8.86 22.30
C ALA A 878 -44.77 8.68 21.22
N ALA A 879 -44.51 9.25 20.04
CA ALA A 879 -44.96 8.77 18.72
C ALA A 879 -44.16 9.47 17.60
N GLY A 880 -43.57 8.71 16.67
CA GLY A 880 -43.27 9.19 15.31
C GLY A 880 -44.47 8.89 14.38
N PRO A 881 -44.27 8.67 13.05
CA PRO A 881 -43.03 8.75 12.26
C PRO A 881 -43.21 9.38 10.85
N PHE A 882 -42.13 9.41 10.03
CA PHE A 882 -42.08 9.72 8.57
C PHE A 882 -42.45 11.17 8.16
N ALA A 883 -41.84 11.84 7.17
CA ALA A 883 -40.67 11.65 6.30
C ALA A 883 -40.07 13.07 6.00
N ASP A 884 -39.06 13.35 5.16
CA ASP A 884 -38.31 12.57 4.15
C ASP A 884 -36.88 13.18 3.96
N GLY A 885 -36.12 12.81 2.91
CA GLY A 885 -34.82 13.42 2.54
C GLY A 885 -34.92 14.81 1.88
N GLN A 886 -33.83 15.46 1.43
CA GLN A 886 -32.41 15.07 1.37
C GLN A 886 -31.52 16.35 1.12
N ASP A 887 -30.22 16.25 1.41
CA ASP A 887 -29.07 17.05 0.89
C ASP A 887 -28.96 18.59 1.11
N ASP A 888 -27.81 19.00 1.69
CA ASP A 888 -26.78 19.94 1.18
C ASP A 888 -27.18 21.10 0.22
N ALA A 889 -26.67 22.34 0.32
CA ALA A 889 -25.67 22.98 1.20
C ALA A 889 -25.65 24.53 1.03
N VAL A 890 -24.79 25.21 1.81
CA VAL A 890 -24.21 26.57 1.59
C VAL A 890 -25.11 27.83 1.75
N ASP A 891 -24.91 28.47 2.91
CA ASP A 891 -24.65 29.91 3.13
C ASP A 891 -25.44 31.00 2.35
N SER A 892 -26.36 31.69 3.04
CA SER A 892 -26.75 33.08 2.73
C SER A 892 -27.38 33.81 3.93
N ASP A 893 -26.98 35.07 4.16
CA ASP A 893 -27.42 35.95 5.25
C ASP A 893 -28.90 36.39 5.08
N THR A 894 -29.76 36.01 6.04
CA THR A 894 -31.22 36.08 5.96
C THR A 894 -31.84 37.42 6.42
N SER A 895 -31.23 38.56 6.05
CA SER A 895 -31.69 39.89 6.52
C SER A 895 -32.33 40.82 5.47
N LEU A 896 -32.53 40.37 4.23
CA LEU A 896 -33.27 41.12 3.18
C LEU A 896 -34.45 40.31 2.62
N ARG A 897 -35.66 40.87 2.66
CA ARG A 897 -36.83 40.29 1.98
C ARG A 897 -36.66 40.41 0.46
N PRO A 898 -36.83 39.33 -0.33
CA PRO A 898 -36.70 39.39 -1.78
C PRO A 898 -37.76 40.33 -2.38
N ILE A 899 -37.31 41.18 -3.30
CA ILE A 899 -38.13 42.13 -4.05
C ILE A 899 -37.84 42.00 -5.55
N ASP A 900 -38.85 42.22 -6.41
CA ASP A 900 -38.67 42.19 -7.86
C ASP A 900 -37.56 43.18 -8.28
N PRO A 901 -36.47 42.72 -8.92
CA PRO A 901 -35.36 43.56 -9.36
C PRO A 901 -35.77 44.76 -10.22
N LYS A 902 -36.90 44.67 -10.95
CA LYS A 902 -37.42 45.76 -11.78
C LYS A 902 -37.81 46.99 -10.96
N LEU A 903 -38.19 46.81 -9.68
CA LEU A 903 -38.53 47.91 -8.77
C LEU A 903 -37.30 48.66 -8.22
N LEU A 904 -36.10 48.13 -8.43
CA LEU A 904 -34.83 48.73 -7.99
C LEU A 904 -34.20 49.60 -9.10
N VAL A 905 -34.62 49.41 -10.36
CA VAL A 905 -34.09 50.14 -11.53
C VAL A 905 -34.54 51.60 -11.49
N GLY A 906 -33.57 52.53 -11.43
CA GLY A 906 -33.82 53.97 -11.47
C GLY A 906 -34.11 54.64 -10.12
N VAL A 907 -34.01 53.92 -8.99
CA VAL A 907 -34.26 54.47 -7.65
C VAL A 907 -33.13 55.43 -7.22
N PRO A 908 -33.41 56.71 -6.88
CA PRO A 908 -32.38 57.64 -6.45
C PRO A 908 -31.71 57.23 -5.12
N ARG A 909 -30.37 57.31 -5.02
CA ARG A 909 -29.58 56.81 -3.87
C ARG A 909 -30.04 57.29 -2.48
N ASN A 910 -30.65 58.48 -2.38
CA ASN A 910 -31.13 59.06 -1.12
C ASN A 910 -32.65 58.88 -0.87
N ALA A 911 -33.41 58.27 -1.79
CA ALA A 911 -34.83 57.97 -1.63
C ALA A 911 -35.04 56.76 -0.67
N PRO A 912 -36.25 56.58 -0.11
CA PRO A 912 -36.60 55.38 0.64
C PRO A 912 -36.46 54.11 -0.20
N CYS A 913 -36.00 53.01 0.39
CA CYS A 913 -35.83 51.75 -0.32
C CYS A 913 -37.20 51.08 -0.61
N PRO A 914 -37.48 50.62 -1.85
CA PRO A 914 -38.78 50.03 -2.21
C PRO A 914 -39.19 48.78 -1.43
N CYS A 915 -38.26 48.09 -0.76
CA CYS A 915 -38.55 46.92 0.08
C CYS A 915 -39.33 47.23 1.38
N GLY A 916 -39.72 48.49 1.62
CA GLY A 916 -40.49 48.89 2.80
C GLY A 916 -39.70 48.99 4.10
N SER A 917 -38.38 48.78 4.07
CA SER A 917 -37.50 48.77 5.25
C SER A 917 -37.31 50.13 5.96
N GLY A 918 -37.95 51.21 5.48
CA GLY A 918 -37.82 52.58 5.99
C GLY A 918 -36.44 53.24 5.78
N LYS A 919 -35.41 52.47 5.43
CA LYS A 919 -34.04 52.95 5.18
C LYS A 919 -33.91 53.58 3.79
N LYS A 920 -32.92 54.46 3.61
CA LYS A 920 -32.56 55.02 2.28
C LYS A 920 -31.91 53.95 1.41
N PHE A 921 -32.16 53.98 0.09
CA PHE A 921 -31.74 52.96 -0.87
C PHE A 921 -30.24 52.58 -0.76
N LYS A 922 -29.35 53.57 -0.67
CA LYS A 922 -27.89 53.39 -0.52
C LYS A 922 -27.40 52.73 0.79
N HIS A 923 -28.30 52.49 1.74
CA HIS A 923 -28.03 51.83 3.04
C HIS A 923 -28.91 50.58 3.21
N CYS A 924 -29.30 49.99 2.08
CA CYS A 924 -30.13 48.79 1.96
C CYS A 924 -29.74 48.12 0.64
N HIS A 925 -30.69 47.77 -0.24
CA HIS A 925 -30.44 47.11 -1.53
C HIS A 925 -29.50 47.84 -2.52
N GLY A 926 -29.11 49.09 -2.27
CA GLY A 926 -28.08 49.82 -3.04
C GLY A 926 -26.76 50.02 -2.29
N ALA A 927 -26.46 49.16 -1.30
CA ALA A 927 -25.21 49.12 -0.55
C ALA A 927 -24.26 47.98 -1.00
N PHE A 928 -24.76 47.05 -1.81
CA PHE A 928 -24.05 45.95 -2.45
C PHE A 928 -23.93 46.24 -3.96
#